data_AF-A0A7X5DEB5-F1
#
_entry.id   AF-A0A7X5DEB5-F1
#
_cell.length_a   1.000
_cell.length_b   1.000
_cell.length_c   1.000
_cell.angle_alpha   90.00
_cell.angle_beta   90.00
_cell.angle_gamma   90.00
#
_symmetry.space_group_name_H-M   'P 1'
#
loop_
_entity.id
_entity.type
_entity.pdbx_description
1 polymer ?
#
loop_
_entity_poly.entity_id
_entity_poly.type
_entity_poly.pdbx_seq_one_letter_code
_entity_poly.pdbx_strand_id
1 'polypeptide(L)'
;MSTQRRAVTGMEAAASAAYALSDVAAIFPITPASHMAEKVESWAAAGRENFFEHPVVVKEMQSEKGVAGTLHGCLAGGALATTMTASQGLMLMIPNMYKISGEMLPGVFHITTRSLAAHALSIFGDHQDLMAVRATGVAMLGSASVQECQDLSWVAHLSAIEGSLPFVHFFDGFRTSDEVQTIDVIDPETMRPLVNWQAVSAFRHRAMDPEHPAIRGTAQNPDIYFQNREAPNAAYDALPGIVQKTMDALAGVCGRQYHLFDYVGAADAERVIVTMASSCETVEATVRALVDAGEKVGLVKVRLYRPFSAEHLLAALPATARTVCALDRTKEPGSLGEPLFLDVQAAVAAMRPNVRVIGGRYGLSSKEFTPAQAKAVFDNMAAPEPKTRFTVGINDDVTHLSLPVPAWEPAPSQPLTQAVFYGFGSDGTVSANKVAARIVSDAAGKFVQEYSWFDSKRSGGLTISYMRFGDAPVHEPWLITSADYLACHKDIYVKRGYDMLDRLRDGGTFVLNAPWTSVHELDAALPAKLRRAIAAKHADFYVIDAAKLAADEGLGPRINMIMQTVFFRLTRVMDFDEAVQLLKENVATVYASKGADVVARDQQAIDKAADALVRIGYPKSWEHARDDGAVPSDYAAGTGTAPAVRLGSVPGEDAFIENVFRPLDELRGDELPVSALAPDGIVPPGSAACEKRCVAYEIPAWDATKCV
;
A
#
# COMPACT_ATOMS: atom_id res chain seq x y z
N MET A 1 -1.16 19.03 25.40
CA MET A 1 -0.90 17.62 25.01
C MET A 1 0.26 17.63 24.05
N SER A 2 1.34 16.92 24.36
CA SER A 2 2.51 16.83 23.47
C SER A 2 2.25 15.72 22.46
N THR A 3 1.80 16.05 21.25
CA THR A 3 1.65 15.08 20.16
C THR A 3 3.03 14.68 19.66
N GLN A 4 3.46 13.44 19.95
CA GLN A 4 4.71 12.91 19.41
C GLN A 4 4.47 12.49 17.97
N ARG A 5 5.23 13.06 17.03
CA ARG A 5 5.22 12.65 15.62
C ARG A 5 6.22 11.54 15.38
N ARG A 6 5.86 10.55 14.57
CA ARG A 6 6.76 9.46 14.15
C ARG A 6 6.41 8.97 12.76
N ALA A 7 7.43 8.60 11.98
CA ALA A 7 7.25 7.90 10.71
C ALA A 7 7.10 6.38 10.93
N VAL A 8 5.92 5.85 10.64
CA VAL A 8 5.55 4.44 10.84
C VAL A 8 4.78 3.90 9.64
N THR A 9 4.67 2.57 9.51
CA THR A 9 3.75 1.97 8.53
C THR A 9 2.33 1.86 9.04
N GLY A 10 1.35 1.64 8.15
CA GLY A 10 -0.05 1.35 8.53
C GLY A 10 -0.18 0.16 9.47
N MET A 11 0.61 -0.90 9.26
CA MET A 11 0.67 -2.06 10.14
C MET A 11 1.25 -1.73 11.53
N GLU A 12 2.35 -0.96 11.58
CA GLU A 12 2.94 -0.53 12.87
C GLU A 12 1.97 0.36 13.66
N ALA A 13 1.25 1.24 12.96
CA ALA A 13 0.23 2.13 13.52
C ALA A 13 -0.94 1.34 14.14
N ALA A 14 -1.51 0.40 13.40
CA ALA A 14 -2.62 -0.44 13.88
C ALA A 14 -2.21 -1.38 15.03
N ALA A 15 -0.95 -1.83 15.06
CA ALA A 15 -0.46 -2.77 16.07
C ALA A 15 -0.56 -2.22 17.49
N SER A 16 -0.54 -0.91 17.69
CA SER A 16 -0.58 -0.30 19.02
C SER A 16 -1.86 -0.66 19.79
N ALA A 17 -3.03 -0.49 19.18
CA ALA A 17 -4.31 -0.85 19.80
C ALA A 17 -4.44 -2.37 19.95
N ALA A 18 -4.04 -3.13 18.91
CA ALA A 18 -4.06 -4.59 18.92
C ALA A 18 -3.24 -5.17 20.09
N TYR A 19 -2.08 -4.57 20.38
CA TYR A 19 -1.24 -4.97 21.50
C TYR A 19 -1.83 -4.57 22.85
N ALA A 20 -2.28 -3.32 22.98
CA ALA A 20 -2.74 -2.78 24.26
C ALA A 20 -4.04 -3.41 24.78
N LEU A 21 -4.93 -3.83 23.87
CA LEU A 21 -6.30 -4.31 24.20
C LEU A 21 -6.50 -5.83 24.02
N SER A 22 -5.43 -6.60 23.79
CA SER A 22 -5.54 -8.06 23.63
C SER A 22 -4.73 -8.80 24.69
N ASP A 23 -5.29 -9.89 25.22
CA ASP A 23 -4.59 -10.88 26.01
C ASP A 23 -3.78 -11.84 25.11
N VAL A 24 -4.35 -12.20 23.93
CA VAL A 24 -3.80 -13.19 23.00
C VAL A 24 -3.78 -12.65 21.56
N ALA A 25 -2.70 -12.94 20.82
CA ALA A 25 -2.64 -12.78 19.38
C ALA A 25 -2.37 -14.14 18.71
N ALA A 26 -3.39 -14.71 18.06
CA ALA A 26 -3.23 -15.91 17.24
C ALA A 26 -2.85 -15.49 15.81
N ILE A 27 -1.77 -16.04 15.26
CA ILE A 27 -1.19 -15.56 14.00
C ILE A 27 -0.83 -16.70 13.04
N PHE A 28 -0.77 -16.36 11.76
CA PHE A 28 -0.15 -17.17 10.71
C PHE A 28 0.37 -16.22 9.62
N PRO A 29 1.58 -16.41 9.09
CA PRO A 29 2.18 -15.46 8.16
C PRO A 29 1.50 -15.49 6.79
N ILE A 30 1.05 -14.33 6.32
CA ILE A 30 0.55 -14.12 4.96
C ILE A 30 0.82 -12.67 4.54
N THR A 31 1.44 -12.48 3.37
CA THR A 31 1.69 -11.14 2.80
C THR A 31 0.37 -10.43 2.46
N PRO A 32 0.21 -9.13 2.72
CA PRO A 32 1.16 -8.23 3.39
C PRO A 32 1.06 -8.17 4.93
N ALA A 33 0.12 -8.87 5.56
CA ALA A 33 -0.18 -8.78 7.00
C ALA A 33 0.97 -9.21 7.96
N SER A 34 1.95 -9.99 7.48
CA SER A 34 2.98 -10.62 8.33
C SER A 34 3.74 -9.63 9.23
N HIS A 35 4.09 -8.44 8.73
CA HIS A 35 4.87 -7.47 9.51
C HIS A 35 4.14 -6.95 10.75
N MET A 36 2.80 -6.94 10.73
CA MET A 36 2.02 -6.59 11.93
C MET A 36 2.18 -7.64 13.03
N ALA A 37 2.21 -8.92 12.66
CA ALA A 37 2.44 -10.04 13.58
C ALA A 37 3.86 -10.03 14.16
N GLU A 38 4.87 -9.84 13.31
CA GLU A 38 6.26 -9.68 13.73
C GLU A 38 6.42 -8.51 14.71
N LYS A 39 5.68 -7.41 14.52
CA LYS A 39 5.72 -6.26 15.42
C LYS A 39 5.15 -6.59 16.80
N VAL A 40 3.96 -7.20 16.85
CA VAL A 40 3.32 -7.64 18.10
C VAL A 40 4.21 -8.66 18.83
N GLU A 41 4.79 -9.62 18.11
CA GLU A 41 5.74 -10.58 18.66
C GLU A 41 6.98 -9.90 19.24
N SER A 42 7.57 -8.94 18.51
CA SER A 42 8.75 -8.21 18.98
C SER A 42 8.50 -7.43 20.27
N TRP A 43 7.31 -6.85 20.44
CA TRP A 43 6.93 -6.14 21.65
C TRP A 43 6.68 -7.10 22.83
N ALA A 44 6.07 -8.25 22.56
CA ALA A 44 5.88 -9.31 23.57
C ALA A 44 7.23 -9.87 24.04
N ALA A 45 8.14 -10.16 23.11
CA ALA A 45 9.50 -10.63 23.42
C ALA A 45 10.33 -9.60 24.21
N ALA A 46 10.07 -8.30 24.00
CA ALA A 46 10.67 -7.23 24.77
C ALA A 46 10.02 -7.00 26.16
N GLY A 47 9.00 -7.77 26.52
CA GLY A 47 8.32 -7.68 27.82
C GLY A 47 7.40 -6.46 27.96
N ARG A 48 6.95 -5.85 26.85
CA ARG A 48 6.00 -4.74 26.90
C ARG A 48 4.67 -5.22 27.48
N GLU A 49 4.11 -4.53 28.47
CA GLU A 49 2.80 -4.89 29.03
C GLU A 49 1.65 -4.29 28.20
N ASN A 50 0.52 -5.01 28.15
CA ASN A 50 -0.77 -4.51 27.66
C ASN A 50 -1.56 -3.84 28.83
N PHE A 51 -2.79 -3.39 28.60
CA PHE A 51 -3.61 -2.77 29.66
C PHE A 51 -4.06 -3.73 30.78
N PHE A 52 -3.81 -5.03 30.62
CA PHE A 52 -4.08 -6.09 31.59
C PHE A 52 -2.81 -6.52 32.35
N GLU A 53 -1.72 -5.73 32.24
CA GLU A 53 -0.50 -5.87 33.05
C GLU A 53 0.27 -7.17 32.78
N HIS A 54 0.23 -7.63 31.53
CA HIS A 54 1.10 -8.72 31.06
C HIS A 54 1.45 -8.55 29.57
N PRO A 55 2.52 -9.18 29.08
CA PRO A 55 2.78 -9.27 27.64
C PRO A 55 1.67 -10.03 26.92
N VAL A 56 1.42 -9.65 25.65
CA VAL A 56 0.48 -10.38 24.79
C VAL A 56 1.01 -11.79 24.53
N VAL A 57 0.15 -12.80 24.67
CA VAL A 57 0.51 -14.18 24.32
C VAL A 57 0.39 -14.35 22.81
N VAL A 58 1.52 -14.36 22.10
CA VAL A 58 1.57 -14.59 20.66
C VAL A 58 1.70 -16.09 20.37
N LYS A 59 0.82 -16.62 19.51
CA LYS A 59 0.83 -18.04 19.09
C LYS A 59 0.66 -18.18 17.59
N GLU A 60 1.70 -18.69 16.95
CA GLU A 60 1.63 -19.14 15.56
C GLU A 60 0.90 -20.49 15.47
N MET A 61 -0.06 -20.59 14.55
CA MET A 61 -0.83 -21.80 14.28
C MET A 61 -0.33 -22.51 13.01
N GLN A 62 -0.91 -23.64 12.66
CA GLN A 62 -0.56 -24.39 11.44
C GLN A 62 -1.16 -23.84 10.14
N SER A 63 -2.18 -22.96 10.26
CA SER A 63 -2.86 -22.27 9.17
C SER A 63 -3.82 -21.22 9.75
N GLU A 64 -4.35 -20.32 8.93
CA GLU A 64 -5.38 -19.35 9.34
C GLU A 64 -6.68 -20.01 9.80
N LYS A 65 -6.97 -21.25 9.33
CA LYS A 65 -8.06 -22.04 9.90
C LYS A 65 -7.83 -22.37 11.37
N GLY A 66 -6.59 -22.72 11.72
CA GLY A 66 -6.15 -22.93 13.10
C GLY A 66 -6.21 -21.65 13.92
N VAL A 67 -5.75 -20.53 13.34
CA VAL A 67 -5.86 -19.20 13.94
C VAL A 67 -7.30 -18.86 14.29
N ALA A 68 -8.24 -19.04 13.37
CA ALA A 68 -9.63 -18.70 13.60
C ALA A 68 -10.28 -19.55 14.70
N GLY A 69 -9.91 -20.83 14.81
CA GLY A 69 -10.36 -21.71 15.89
C GLY A 69 -9.75 -21.33 17.25
N THR A 70 -8.45 -21.01 17.29
CA THR A 70 -7.78 -20.49 18.50
C THR A 70 -8.41 -19.18 18.95
N LEU A 71 -8.64 -18.25 18.03
CA LEU A 71 -9.30 -16.98 18.30
C LEU A 71 -10.70 -17.19 18.92
N HIS A 72 -11.51 -18.06 18.32
CA HIS A 72 -12.82 -18.41 18.87
C HIS A 72 -12.70 -19.00 20.28
N GLY A 73 -11.79 -19.95 20.50
CA GLY A 73 -11.56 -20.58 21.79
C GLY A 73 -11.10 -19.61 22.88
N CYS A 74 -10.15 -18.73 22.58
CA CYS A 74 -9.68 -17.68 23.49
C CYS A 74 -10.81 -16.74 23.90
N LEU A 75 -11.58 -16.24 22.93
CA LEU A 75 -12.70 -15.34 23.20
C LEU A 75 -13.80 -16.04 24.01
N ALA A 76 -14.15 -17.28 23.66
CA ALA A 76 -15.13 -18.06 24.42
C ALA A 76 -14.65 -18.39 25.84
N GLY A 77 -13.33 -18.48 26.06
CA GLY A 77 -12.67 -18.66 27.35
C GLY A 77 -12.41 -17.36 28.12
N GLY A 78 -12.89 -16.20 27.65
CA GLY A 78 -12.78 -14.93 28.38
C GLY A 78 -11.49 -14.14 28.17
N ALA A 79 -10.62 -14.56 27.25
CA ALA A 79 -9.44 -13.79 26.85
C ALA A 79 -9.78 -12.89 25.65
N LEU A 80 -9.51 -11.59 25.74
CA LEU A 80 -9.61 -10.69 24.60
C LEU A 80 -8.52 -11.07 23.60
N ALA A 81 -8.91 -11.28 22.34
CA ALA A 81 -7.99 -11.83 21.36
C ALA A 81 -8.11 -11.14 20.00
N THR A 82 -6.96 -11.04 19.33
CA THR A 82 -6.81 -10.42 18.02
C THR A 82 -6.11 -11.35 17.04
N THR A 83 -6.25 -11.07 15.75
CA THR A 83 -5.50 -11.72 14.67
C THR A 83 -5.21 -10.73 13.55
N MET A 84 -4.24 -11.07 12.70
CA MET A 84 -3.86 -10.34 11.51
C MET A 84 -3.83 -11.29 10.32
N THR A 85 -4.51 -10.97 9.22
CA THR A 85 -4.55 -11.84 8.03
C THR A 85 -4.91 -11.05 6.76
N ALA A 86 -4.96 -11.73 5.61
CA ALA A 86 -5.29 -11.17 4.31
C ALA A 86 -5.78 -12.28 3.36
N SER A 87 -6.51 -11.93 2.30
CA SER A 87 -6.78 -12.80 1.14
C SER A 87 -7.22 -14.23 1.51
N GLN A 88 -6.47 -15.24 1.05
CA GLN A 88 -6.75 -16.65 1.28
C GLN A 88 -6.82 -17.00 2.77
N GLY A 89 -6.00 -16.34 3.59
CA GLY A 89 -6.00 -16.55 5.02
C GLY A 89 -7.33 -16.16 5.65
N LEU A 90 -7.89 -15.01 5.25
CA LEU A 90 -9.22 -14.58 5.67
C LEU A 90 -10.31 -15.57 5.22
N MET A 91 -10.19 -16.16 4.02
CA MET A 91 -11.16 -17.16 3.53
C MET A 91 -11.22 -18.40 4.43
N LEU A 92 -10.07 -18.81 4.98
CA LEU A 92 -9.98 -19.94 5.92
C LEU A 92 -10.59 -19.63 7.30
N MET A 93 -10.80 -18.34 7.62
CA MET A 93 -11.41 -17.91 8.89
C MET A 93 -12.93 -17.83 8.83
N ILE A 94 -13.54 -17.74 7.64
CA ILE A 94 -14.99 -17.53 7.43
C ILE A 94 -15.87 -18.41 8.34
N PRO A 95 -15.67 -19.74 8.44
CA PRO A 95 -16.54 -20.59 9.26
C PRO A 95 -16.55 -20.18 10.74
N ASN A 96 -15.39 -19.79 11.29
CA ASN A 96 -15.28 -19.34 12.67
C ASN A 96 -15.77 -17.89 12.84
N MET A 97 -15.69 -17.04 11.81
CA MET A 97 -16.27 -15.69 11.89
C MET A 97 -17.77 -15.72 12.18
N TYR A 98 -18.53 -16.64 11.54
CA TYR A 98 -19.94 -16.87 11.86
C TYR A 98 -20.17 -17.32 13.31
N LYS A 99 -19.27 -18.13 13.85
CA LYS A 99 -19.33 -18.60 15.24
C LYS A 99 -19.04 -17.47 16.22
N ILE A 100 -17.99 -16.69 15.96
CA ILE A 100 -17.57 -15.57 16.81
C ILE A 100 -18.64 -14.47 16.83
N SER A 101 -19.23 -14.13 15.68
CA SER A 101 -20.33 -13.15 15.60
C SER A 101 -21.63 -13.69 16.21
N GLY A 102 -22.00 -14.94 15.91
CA GLY A 102 -23.21 -15.58 16.43
C GLY A 102 -23.18 -15.80 17.94
N GLU A 103 -21.99 -15.89 18.53
CA GLU A 103 -21.79 -15.98 19.98
C GLU A 103 -21.50 -14.63 20.65
N MET A 104 -21.56 -13.52 19.90
CA MET A 104 -21.38 -12.15 20.40
C MET A 104 -20.06 -11.98 21.18
N LEU A 105 -18.95 -12.32 20.51
CA LEU A 105 -17.60 -12.30 21.05
C LEU A 105 -16.80 -11.10 20.53
N PRO A 106 -16.20 -10.27 21.41
CA PRO A 106 -15.57 -9.00 21.07
C PRO A 106 -14.13 -9.16 20.53
N GLY A 107 -13.94 -9.99 19.50
CA GLY A 107 -12.64 -10.17 18.84
C GLY A 107 -12.40 -9.17 17.70
N VAL A 108 -11.15 -8.80 17.47
CA VAL A 108 -10.77 -7.91 16.36
C VAL A 108 -9.86 -8.62 15.36
N PHE A 109 -10.21 -8.51 14.08
CA PHE A 109 -9.44 -9.00 12.95
C PHE A 109 -8.85 -7.79 12.22
N HIS A 110 -7.53 -7.68 12.18
CA HIS A 110 -6.86 -6.67 11.37
C HIS A 110 -6.54 -7.22 9.99
N ILE A 111 -7.15 -6.63 8.95
CA ILE A 111 -7.09 -7.12 7.59
C ILE A 111 -6.35 -6.12 6.71
N THR A 112 -5.16 -6.51 6.25
CA THR A 112 -4.49 -5.82 5.14
C THR A 112 -5.10 -6.36 3.84
N THR A 113 -6.11 -5.68 3.30
CA THR A 113 -6.95 -6.26 2.24
C THR A 113 -6.11 -6.64 1.02
N ARG A 114 -6.43 -7.76 0.39
CA ARG A 114 -5.64 -8.35 -0.71
C ARG A 114 -6.53 -9.15 -1.66
N SER A 115 -6.18 -9.10 -2.95
CA SER A 115 -6.84 -9.88 -3.99
C SER A 115 -6.97 -11.36 -3.65
N LEU A 116 -8.12 -11.94 -4.00
CA LEU A 116 -8.30 -13.40 -3.98
C LEU A 116 -7.71 -14.01 -5.27
N ALA A 117 -7.12 -15.19 -5.14
CA ALA A 117 -6.66 -15.99 -6.26
C ALA A 117 -7.85 -16.51 -7.07
N ALA A 118 -8.00 -15.98 -8.29
CA ALA A 118 -9.04 -16.38 -9.24
C ALA A 118 -8.39 -16.98 -10.50
N HIS A 119 -8.29 -16.20 -11.59
CA HIS A 119 -7.53 -16.62 -12.78
C HIS A 119 -6.01 -16.66 -12.51
N ALA A 120 -5.53 -15.85 -11.57
CA ALA A 120 -4.15 -15.80 -11.11
C ALA A 120 -4.10 -15.43 -9.62
N LEU A 121 -2.98 -15.76 -8.98
CA LEU A 121 -2.64 -15.26 -7.64
C LEU A 121 -2.20 -13.80 -7.75
N SER A 122 -2.66 -12.96 -6.82
CA SER A 122 -2.01 -11.68 -6.55
C SER A 122 -1.72 -11.51 -5.06
N ILE A 123 -0.58 -10.89 -4.75
CA ILE A 123 -0.24 -10.48 -3.39
C ILE A 123 -0.76 -9.09 -3.04
N PHE A 124 -1.22 -8.34 -4.03
CA PHE A 124 -1.48 -6.92 -3.92
C PHE A 124 -2.90 -6.59 -3.43
N GLY A 125 -3.07 -5.35 -2.98
CA GLY A 125 -4.27 -4.89 -2.27
C GLY A 125 -5.47 -4.58 -3.17
N ASP A 126 -6.61 -5.17 -2.81
CA ASP A 126 -7.97 -4.77 -3.19
C ASP A 126 -8.94 -5.32 -2.12
N HIS A 127 -10.26 -5.18 -2.28
CA HIS A 127 -11.27 -5.55 -1.27
C HIS A 127 -11.96 -6.90 -1.53
N GLN A 128 -11.43 -7.77 -2.41
CA GLN A 128 -12.10 -9.05 -2.72
C GLN A 128 -12.27 -9.96 -1.50
N ASP A 129 -11.25 -10.03 -0.66
CA ASP A 129 -11.25 -10.79 0.58
C ASP A 129 -12.20 -10.21 1.62
N LEU A 130 -12.18 -8.90 1.79
CA LEU A 130 -13.06 -8.14 2.65
C LEU A 130 -14.54 -8.36 2.27
N MET A 131 -14.85 -8.26 0.98
CA MET A 131 -16.22 -8.40 0.50
C MET A 131 -16.75 -9.84 0.61
N ALA A 132 -15.86 -10.84 0.58
CA ALA A 132 -16.23 -12.24 0.77
C ALA A 132 -16.65 -12.57 2.22
N VAL A 133 -16.31 -11.72 3.20
CA VAL A 133 -16.71 -11.93 4.62
C VAL A 133 -17.85 -11.03 5.09
N ARG A 134 -18.43 -10.19 4.23
CA ARG A 134 -19.47 -9.21 4.63
C ARG A 134 -20.76 -9.81 5.21
N ALA A 135 -21.00 -11.10 4.98
CA ALA A 135 -22.19 -11.82 5.46
C ALA A 135 -21.97 -12.57 6.79
N THR A 136 -20.74 -12.60 7.32
CA THR A 136 -20.43 -13.38 8.53
C THR A 136 -20.97 -12.77 9.81
N GLY A 137 -21.51 -11.55 9.76
CA GLY A 137 -21.96 -10.80 10.94
C GLY A 137 -20.85 -10.03 11.67
N VAL A 138 -19.65 -9.93 11.10
CA VAL A 138 -18.64 -9.00 11.65
C VAL A 138 -19.02 -7.55 11.33
N ALA A 139 -18.71 -6.63 12.24
CA ALA A 139 -18.64 -5.22 11.90
C ALA A 139 -17.39 -4.97 11.02
N MET A 140 -17.43 -3.98 10.15
CA MET A 140 -16.35 -3.70 9.19
C MET A 140 -16.03 -2.20 9.20
N LEU A 141 -14.85 -1.86 9.69
CA LEU A 141 -14.37 -0.49 9.88
C LEU A 141 -13.08 -0.27 9.08
N GLY A 142 -13.09 0.70 8.15
CA GLY A 142 -12.01 0.91 7.19
C GLY A 142 -11.20 2.19 7.45
N SER A 143 -9.88 2.09 7.26
CA SER A 143 -8.94 3.22 7.35
C SER A 143 -8.42 3.63 5.97
N ALA A 144 -8.39 4.92 5.69
CA ALA A 144 -7.92 5.50 4.42
C ALA A 144 -6.43 5.87 4.41
N SER A 145 -5.81 6.07 5.56
CA SER A 145 -4.40 6.48 5.69
C SER A 145 -3.71 5.77 6.86
N VAL A 146 -2.38 5.92 6.97
CA VAL A 146 -1.61 5.35 8.09
C VAL A 146 -2.04 5.96 9.42
N GLN A 147 -2.36 7.26 9.44
CA GLN A 147 -2.93 7.93 10.62
C GLN A 147 -4.26 7.29 11.02
N GLU A 148 -5.16 7.06 10.06
CA GLU A 148 -6.44 6.39 10.32
C GLU A 148 -6.24 4.94 10.77
N CYS A 149 -5.22 4.22 10.29
CA CYS A 149 -4.91 2.87 10.78
C CYS A 149 -4.63 2.84 12.28
N GLN A 150 -3.98 3.85 12.86
CA GLN A 150 -3.84 3.96 14.32
C GLN A 150 -5.20 4.20 14.97
N ASP A 151 -5.87 5.23 14.49
CA ASP A 151 -7.02 5.84 15.15
C ASP A 151 -8.24 4.90 15.13
N LEU A 152 -8.57 4.34 13.96
CA LEU A 152 -9.71 3.46 13.79
C LEU A 152 -9.43 2.04 14.28
N SER A 153 -8.15 1.67 14.49
CA SER A 153 -7.82 0.44 15.22
C SER A 153 -8.23 0.55 16.69
N TRP A 154 -8.01 1.70 17.33
CA TRP A 154 -8.53 1.93 18.67
C TRP A 154 -10.05 1.91 18.71
N VAL A 155 -10.71 2.57 17.76
CA VAL A 155 -12.17 2.57 17.65
C VAL A 155 -12.70 1.14 17.52
N ALA A 156 -12.12 0.32 16.63
CA ALA A 156 -12.54 -1.06 16.44
C ALA A 156 -12.50 -1.89 17.72
N HIS A 157 -11.40 -1.82 18.48
CA HIS A 157 -11.26 -2.57 19.74
C HIS A 157 -12.20 -2.08 20.84
N LEU A 158 -12.28 -0.77 21.04
CA LEU A 158 -13.16 -0.17 22.05
C LEU A 158 -14.64 -0.45 21.76
N SER A 159 -15.06 -0.30 20.50
CA SER A 159 -16.42 -0.60 20.06
C SER A 159 -16.73 -2.09 20.07
N ALA A 160 -15.76 -2.98 19.78
CA ALA A 160 -15.95 -4.43 19.90
C ALA A 160 -16.27 -4.82 21.34
N ILE A 161 -15.51 -4.28 22.31
CA ILE A 161 -15.71 -4.52 23.75
C ILE A 161 -17.08 -3.98 24.19
N GLU A 162 -17.40 -2.72 23.89
CA GLU A 162 -18.67 -2.09 24.32
C GLU A 162 -19.89 -2.74 23.65
N GLY A 163 -19.80 -3.07 22.36
CA GLY A 163 -20.89 -3.68 21.58
C GLY A 163 -21.01 -5.19 21.73
N SER A 164 -20.02 -5.88 22.31
CA SER A 164 -19.93 -7.35 22.34
C SER A 164 -20.11 -8.00 20.95
N LEU A 165 -19.53 -7.39 19.92
CA LEU A 165 -19.56 -7.87 18.55
C LEU A 165 -18.16 -7.85 17.94
N PRO A 166 -17.81 -8.80 17.07
CA PRO A 166 -16.49 -8.84 16.45
C PRO A 166 -16.34 -7.78 15.36
N PHE A 167 -15.12 -7.25 15.22
CA PHE A 167 -14.77 -6.26 14.20
C PHE A 167 -13.72 -6.79 13.24
N VAL A 168 -13.90 -6.48 11.96
CA VAL A 168 -12.86 -6.42 10.95
C VAL A 168 -12.42 -4.95 10.84
N HIS A 169 -11.21 -4.64 11.30
CA HIS A 169 -10.55 -3.37 11.00
C HIS A 169 -9.68 -3.59 9.75
N PHE A 170 -9.95 -2.86 8.67
CA PHE A 170 -9.29 -3.08 7.39
C PHE A 170 -8.62 -1.83 6.82
N PHE A 171 -7.57 -2.05 6.05
CA PHE A 171 -6.86 -1.03 5.28
C PHE A 171 -6.16 -1.66 4.08
N ASP A 172 -5.90 -0.87 3.05
CA ASP A 172 -5.47 -1.41 1.75
C ASP A 172 -4.05 -2.01 1.83
N GLY A 173 -3.94 -3.28 1.44
CA GLY A 173 -2.66 -3.99 1.36
C GLY A 173 -1.69 -3.29 0.42
N PHE A 174 -0.43 -3.20 0.84
CA PHE A 174 0.65 -2.38 0.29
C PHE A 174 0.37 -0.88 0.33
N ARG A 175 -0.69 -0.42 -0.32
CA ARG A 175 -1.00 1.02 -0.52
C ARG A 175 -1.12 1.79 0.79
N THR A 176 -1.58 1.15 1.86
CA THR A 176 -1.64 1.71 3.21
C THR A 176 -0.86 0.86 4.22
N SER A 177 -0.86 -0.47 4.09
CA SER A 177 -0.20 -1.35 5.07
C SER A 177 1.30 -1.12 5.19
N ASP A 178 1.97 -0.89 4.06
CA ASP A 178 3.43 -0.78 3.94
C ASP A 178 3.93 0.63 3.62
N GLU A 179 3.02 1.54 3.28
CA GLU A 179 3.32 2.97 3.19
C GLU A 179 3.83 3.48 4.54
N VAL A 180 4.97 4.14 4.56
CA VAL A 180 5.49 4.84 5.73
C VAL A 180 4.99 6.26 5.69
N GLN A 181 4.34 6.72 6.77
CA GLN A 181 3.86 8.10 6.89
C GLN A 181 4.25 8.68 8.25
N THR A 182 4.58 9.97 8.31
CA THR A 182 4.63 10.70 9.58
C THR A 182 3.21 10.87 10.11
N ILE A 183 2.94 10.31 11.29
CA ILE A 183 1.64 10.43 11.97
C ILE A 183 1.80 11.09 13.34
N ASP A 184 0.71 11.67 13.84
CA ASP A 184 0.57 12.05 15.24
C ASP A 184 0.22 10.80 16.06
N VAL A 185 1.21 10.30 16.81
CA VAL A 185 1.09 9.07 17.58
C VAL A 185 0.25 9.29 18.82
N ILE A 186 -0.65 8.35 19.09
CA ILE A 186 -1.42 8.30 20.34
C ILE A 186 -0.61 7.50 21.37
N ASP A 187 -0.35 8.11 22.52
CA ASP A 187 0.15 7.39 23.69
C ASP A 187 -0.95 6.43 24.18
N PRO A 188 -0.70 5.11 24.21
CA PRO A 188 -1.68 4.13 24.69
C PRO A 188 -2.29 4.49 26.05
N GLU A 189 -1.52 5.03 27.00
CA GLU A 189 -2.08 5.36 28.33
C GLU A 189 -3.18 6.42 28.27
N THR A 190 -3.18 7.30 27.26
CA THR A 190 -4.27 8.28 27.04
C THR A 190 -5.57 7.63 26.53
N MET A 191 -5.48 6.42 25.99
CA MET A 191 -6.64 5.63 25.53
C MET A 191 -7.22 4.74 26.64
N ARG A 192 -6.43 4.39 27.66
CA ARG A 192 -6.86 3.54 28.78
C ARG A 192 -8.15 4.01 29.47
N PRO A 193 -8.39 5.33 29.68
CA PRO A 193 -9.65 5.83 30.26
C PRO A 193 -10.89 5.60 29.38
N LEU A 194 -10.71 5.38 28.07
CA LEU A 194 -11.82 5.13 27.15
C LEU A 194 -12.28 3.67 27.15
N VAL A 195 -11.53 2.77 27.79
CA VAL A 195 -11.90 1.37 27.91
C VAL A 195 -13.10 1.21 28.83
N ASN A 196 -14.17 0.60 28.33
CA ASN A 196 -15.32 0.23 29.14
C ASN A 196 -14.99 -1.03 29.99
N TRP A 197 -14.37 -0.81 31.15
CA TRP A 197 -13.97 -1.88 32.07
C TRP A 197 -15.14 -2.73 32.59
N GLN A 198 -16.35 -2.16 32.66
CA GLN A 198 -17.55 -2.94 33.00
C GLN A 198 -17.90 -3.92 31.88
N ALA A 199 -17.80 -3.50 30.61
CA ALA A 199 -18.00 -4.40 29.48
C ALA A 199 -16.92 -5.49 29.40
N VAL A 200 -15.65 -5.16 29.69
CA VAL A 200 -14.57 -6.16 29.83
C VAL A 200 -14.91 -7.17 30.92
N SER A 201 -15.35 -6.71 32.10
CA SER A 201 -15.76 -7.59 33.20
C SER A 201 -16.96 -8.45 32.83
N ALA A 202 -17.96 -7.89 32.12
CA ALA A 202 -19.14 -8.62 31.67
C ALA A 202 -18.79 -9.67 30.61
N PHE A 203 -17.84 -9.38 29.71
CA PHE A 203 -17.29 -10.35 28.77
C PHE A 203 -16.62 -11.51 29.52
N ARG A 204 -15.73 -11.21 30.47
CA ARG A 204 -15.02 -12.23 31.26
C ARG A 204 -15.99 -13.09 32.09
N HIS A 205 -17.05 -12.51 32.64
CA HIS A 205 -18.08 -13.28 33.36
C HIS A 205 -18.92 -14.20 32.45
N ARG A 206 -18.98 -13.94 31.13
CA ARG A 206 -19.63 -14.82 30.14
C ARG A 206 -18.71 -15.93 29.61
N ALA A 207 -17.48 -16.02 30.12
CA ALA A 207 -16.51 -17.02 29.71
C ALA A 207 -16.95 -18.45 30.08
N MET A 208 -16.43 -19.42 29.34
CA MET A 208 -16.53 -20.83 29.74
C MET A 208 -15.68 -21.07 30.98
N ASP A 209 -16.32 -21.44 32.08
CA ASP A 209 -15.67 -21.75 33.35
C ASP A 209 -16.38 -22.94 34.03
N PRO A 210 -15.66 -23.96 34.54
CA PRO A 210 -16.27 -25.07 35.26
C PRO A 210 -16.97 -24.68 36.58
N GLU A 211 -16.63 -23.55 37.20
CA GLU A 211 -17.27 -23.05 38.43
C GLU A 211 -18.65 -22.42 38.14
N HIS A 212 -18.86 -21.91 36.93
CA HIS A 212 -20.16 -21.41 36.44
C HIS A 212 -20.41 -21.87 34.99
N PRO A 213 -20.68 -23.18 34.78
CA PRO A 213 -20.67 -23.78 33.46
C PRO A 213 -21.86 -23.35 32.60
N ALA A 214 -21.62 -23.20 31.31
CA ALA A 214 -22.63 -22.96 30.29
C ALA A 214 -22.38 -23.84 29.06
N ILE A 215 -23.46 -24.14 28.31
CA ILE A 215 -23.38 -24.84 27.03
C ILE A 215 -23.55 -23.82 25.91
N ARG A 216 -22.63 -23.84 24.93
CA ARG A 216 -22.65 -22.97 23.75
C ARG A 216 -22.48 -23.80 22.47
N GLY A 217 -22.96 -23.26 21.35
CA GLY A 217 -22.89 -23.95 20.06
C GLY A 217 -23.74 -25.22 19.99
N THR A 218 -24.94 -25.21 20.57
CA THR A 218 -25.88 -26.33 20.49
C THR A 218 -26.33 -26.60 19.06
N ALA A 219 -26.78 -27.83 18.80
CA ALA A 219 -27.53 -28.15 17.59
C ALA A 219 -29.00 -27.78 17.82
N GLN A 220 -29.56 -26.96 16.93
CA GLN A 220 -30.93 -26.45 17.04
C GLN A 220 -31.75 -26.90 15.84
N ASN A 221 -33.00 -27.31 16.09
CA ASN A 221 -33.97 -27.65 15.06
C ASN A 221 -34.62 -26.38 14.49
N PRO A 222 -35.42 -26.50 13.40
CA PRO A 222 -36.12 -25.37 12.81
C PRO A 222 -37.14 -24.67 13.73
N ASP A 223 -37.51 -25.30 14.85
CA ASP A 223 -38.47 -24.79 15.83
C ASP A 223 -37.96 -23.56 16.61
N ILE A 224 -36.63 -23.43 16.81
CA ILE A 224 -36.03 -22.32 17.57
C ILE A 224 -34.82 -21.65 16.87
N TYR A 225 -34.24 -22.26 15.84
CA TYR A 225 -33.04 -21.72 15.19
C TYR A 225 -33.25 -20.30 14.64
N PHE A 226 -34.38 -20.07 13.97
CA PHE A 226 -34.66 -18.77 13.37
C PHE A 226 -34.80 -17.68 14.44
N GLN A 227 -35.56 -17.95 15.51
CA GLN A 227 -35.75 -17.02 16.62
C GLN A 227 -34.42 -16.65 17.29
N ASN A 228 -33.55 -17.63 17.54
CA ASN A 228 -32.22 -17.37 18.11
C ASN A 228 -31.30 -16.62 17.13
N ARG A 229 -31.46 -16.80 15.82
CA ARG A 229 -30.66 -16.09 14.81
C ARG A 229 -31.01 -14.60 14.71
N GLU A 230 -32.25 -14.24 15.01
CA GLU A 230 -32.78 -12.86 15.07
C GLU A 230 -32.62 -12.21 16.45
N ALA A 231 -32.40 -13.00 17.51
CA ALA A 231 -32.19 -12.48 18.87
C ALA A 231 -31.09 -11.40 19.02
N PRO A 232 -29.95 -11.42 18.28
CA PRO A 232 -28.93 -10.38 18.42
C PRO A 232 -29.23 -9.09 17.65
N ASN A 233 -30.36 -8.95 16.94
CA ASN A 233 -30.63 -7.78 16.09
C ASN A 233 -30.46 -6.44 16.83
N ALA A 234 -30.97 -6.33 18.06
CA ALA A 234 -30.84 -5.11 18.86
C ALA A 234 -29.36 -4.70 19.12
N ALA A 235 -28.44 -5.66 19.20
CA ALA A 235 -27.01 -5.37 19.36
C ALA A 235 -26.43 -4.79 18.06
N TYR A 236 -26.83 -5.30 16.90
CA TYR A 236 -26.40 -4.76 15.59
C TYR A 236 -27.02 -3.39 15.32
N ASP A 237 -28.29 -3.17 15.68
CA ASP A 237 -28.98 -1.88 15.54
C ASP A 237 -28.33 -0.78 16.39
N ALA A 238 -27.84 -1.14 17.59
CA ALA A 238 -27.16 -0.21 18.49
C ALA A 238 -25.71 0.09 18.08
N LEU A 239 -25.06 -0.80 17.33
CA LEU A 239 -23.62 -0.73 17.06
C LEU A 239 -23.16 0.54 16.34
N PRO A 240 -23.87 1.07 15.31
CA PRO A 240 -23.52 2.36 14.69
C PRO A 240 -23.37 3.50 15.70
N GLY A 241 -24.29 3.58 16.68
CA GLY A 241 -24.23 4.61 17.72
C GLY A 241 -23.05 4.42 18.69
N ILE A 242 -22.72 3.17 19.01
CA ILE A 242 -21.51 2.84 19.81
C ILE A 242 -20.26 3.29 19.07
N VAL A 243 -20.13 2.96 17.78
CA VAL A 243 -18.97 3.35 16.97
C VAL A 243 -18.84 4.85 16.88
N GLN A 244 -19.94 5.59 16.62
CA GLN A 244 -19.91 7.04 16.57
C GLN A 244 -19.48 7.65 17.91
N LYS A 245 -20.03 7.17 19.02
CA LYS A 245 -19.63 7.59 20.37
C LYS A 245 -18.13 7.34 20.63
N THR A 246 -17.61 6.20 20.18
CA THR A 246 -16.18 5.89 20.30
C THR A 246 -15.32 6.82 19.44
N MET A 247 -15.75 7.15 18.22
CA MET A 247 -15.08 8.15 17.36
C MET A 247 -15.06 9.55 18.02
N ASP A 248 -16.17 9.97 18.63
CA ASP A 248 -16.26 11.25 19.33
C ASP A 248 -15.33 11.28 20.57
N ALA A 249 -15.26 10.16 21.31
CA ALA A 249 -14.36 10.02 22.45
C ALA A 249 -12.88 10.07 22.04
N LEU A 250 -12.53 9.41 20.93
CA LEU A 250 -11.20 9.48 20.32
C LEU A 250 -10.86 10.92 19.93
N ALA A 251 -11.79 11.65 19.31
CA ALA A 251 -11.59 13.05 18.95
C ALA A 251 -11.29 13.92 20.18
N GLY A 252 -11.88 13.61 21.34
CA GLY A 252 -11.55 14.25 22.62
C GLY A 252 -10.10 14.02 23.09
N VAL A 253 -9.45 12.93 22.67
CA VAL A 253 -8.06 12.60 23.00
C VAL A 253 -7.08 13.21 22.00
N CYS A 254 -7.36 13.09 20.71
CA CYS A 254 -6.38 13.39 19.65
C CYS A 254 -6.76 14.56 18.73
N GLY A 255 -7.96 15.12 18.89
CA GLY A 255 -8.47 16.25 18.10
C GLY A 255 -8.97 15.88 16.70
N ARG A 256 -8.87 14.62 16.28
CA ARG A 256 -9.28 14.16 14.95
C ARG A 256 -10.69 13.56 15.02
N GLN A 257 -11.64 14.24 14.40
CA GLN A 257 -13.04 13.84 14.36
C GLN A 257 -13.28 12.86 13.20
N TYR A 258 -14.01 11.80 13.48
CA TYR A 258 -14.46 10.82 12.49
C TYR A 258 -15.97 10.61 12.62
N HIS A 259 -16.59 10.26 11.50
CA HIS A 259 -17.98 9.82 11.47
C HIS A 259 -18.09 8.48 10.72
N LEU A 260 -19.21 7.78 10.90
CA LEU A 260 -19.49 6.53 10.16
C LEU A 260 -19.37 6.73 8.65
N PHE A 261 -19.87 7.88 8.19
CA PHE A 261 -19.77 8.43 6.84
C PHE A 261 -19.46 9.91 6.96
N ASP A 262 -18.47 10.37 6.22
CA ASP A 262 -17.90 11.71 6.40
C ASP A 262 -17.78 12.33 5.01
N TYR A 263 -18.27 13.56 4.89
CA TYR A 263 -18.38 14.27 3.63
C TYR A 263 -17.27 15.31 3.46
N VAL A 264 -16.71 15.40 2.26
CA VAL A 264 -15.77 16.44 1.84
C VAL A 264 -16.15 16.95 0.45
N GLY A 265 -16.16 18.27 0.24
CA GLY A 265 -16.40 18.88 -1.06
C GLY A 265 -17.31 20.11 -0.99
N ALA A 266 -17.84 20.51 -2.14
CA ALA A 266 -18.74 21.66 -2.22
C ALA A 266 -20.02 21.42 -1.40
N ALA A 267 -20.46 22.41 -0.61
CA ALA A 267 -21.70 22.29 0.17
C ALA A 267 -22.95 22.09 -0.74
N ASP A 268 -22.89 22.60 -1.96
CA ASP A 268 -23.92 22.47 -3.00
C ASP A 268 -23.54 21.46 -4.11
N ALA A 269 -22.72 20.45 -3.79
CA ALA A 269 -22.30 19.45 -4.77
C ALA A 269 -23.49 18.75 -5.45
N GLU A 270 -23.36 18.54 -6.76
CA GLU A 270 -24.37 17.87 -7.59
C GLU A 270 -23.92 16.44 -7.97
N ARG A 271 -22.61 16.19 -7.97
CA ARG A 271 -21.96 14.92 -8.26
C ARG A 271 -21.13 14.48 -7.07
N VAL A 272 -21.45 13.33 -6.46
CA VAL A 272 -20.75 12.82 -5.27
C VAL A 272 -20.22 11.42 -5.50
N ILE A 273 -18.94 11.18 -5.21
CA ILE A 273 -18.35 9.84 -5.17
C ILE A 273 -18.50 9.28 -3.75
N VAL A 274 -18.83 7.99 -3.63
CA VAL A 274 -18.84 7.23 -2.38
C VAL A 274 -17.78 6.14 -2.51
N THR A 275 -16.80 6.11 -1.61
CA THR A 275 -15.76 5.08 -1.62
C THR A 275 -15.19 4.83 -0.22
N MET A 276 -14.27 3.87 -0.09
CA MET A 276 -13.69 3.46 1.19
C MET A 276 -12.17 3.22 1.07
N ALA A 277 -11.48 3.21 2.21
CA ALA A 277 -10.04 3.03 2.35
C ALA A 277 -9.21 4.04 1.51
N SER A 278 -8.02 3.68 1.00
CA SER A 278 -7.02 4.66 0.51
C SER A 278 -7.49 5.52 -0.66
N SER A 279 -8.43 5.03 -1.47
CA SER A 279 -9.01 5.81 -2.57
C SER A 279 -9.66 7.11 -2.09
N CYS A 280 -10.09 7.18 -0.84
CA CYS A 280 -10.72 8.36 -0.29
C CYS A 280 -9.78 9.56 -0.29
N GLU A 281 -8.48 9.34 -0.06
CA GLU A 281 -7.47 10.40 -0.10
C GLU A 281 -7.24 10.90 -1.53
N THR A 282 -7.17 9.99 -2.51
CA THR A 282 -7.09 10.34 -3.94
C THR A 282 -8.31 11.13 -4.41
N VAL A 283 -9.51 10.68 -4.05
CA VAL A 283 -10.74 11.38 -4.43
C VAL A 283 -10.83 12.72 -3.70
N GLU A 284 -10.41 12.83 -2.45
CA GLU A 284 -10.41 14.10 -1.73
C GLU A 284 -9.48 15.12 -2.39
N ALA A 285 -8.25 14.73 -2.72
CA ALA A 285 -7.31 15.61 -3.43
C ALA A 285 -7.89 16.08 -4.78
N THR A 286 -8.58 15.17 -5.48
CA THR A 286 -9.27 15.48 -6.74
C THR A 286 -10.43 16.45 -6.53
N VAL A 287 -11.29 16.19 -5.54
CA VAL A 287 -12.43 17.04 -5.19
C VAL A 287 -11.95 18.44 -4.84
N ARG A 288 -10.88 18.57 -4.04
CA ARG A 288 -10.31 19.89 -3.70
C ARG A 288 -9.93 20.68 -4.95
N ALA A 289 -9.15 20.07 -5.86
CA ALA A 289 -8.72 20.73 -7.08
C ALA A 289 -9.89 21.09 -8.02
N LEU A 290 -10.93 20.25 -8.11
CA LEU A 290 -12.11 20.53 -8.93
C LEU A 290 -13.02 21.59 -8.31
N VAL A 291 -13.17 21.60 -6.98
CA VAL A 291 -13.92 22.63 -6.25
C VAL A 291 -13.23 24.00 -6.37
N ASP A 292 -11.89 24.03 -6.28
CA ASP A 292 -11.11 25.25 -6.52
C ASP A 292 -11.29 25.78 -7.96
N ALA A 293 -11.54 24.88 -8.91
CA ALA A 293 -11.89 25.22 -10.29
C ALA A 293 -13.39 25.57 -10.48
N GLY A 294 -14.19 25.60 -9.41
CA GLY A 294 -15.60 25.96 -9.42
C GLY A 294 -16.57 24.79 -9.71
N GLU A 295 -16.10 23.55 -9.72
CA GLU A 295 -16.97 22.40 -9.93
C GLU A 295 -17.72 21.99 -8.66
N LYS A 296 -19.00 21.64 -8.83
CA LYS A 296 -19.89 21.18 -7.76
C LYS A 296 -19.76 19.68 -7.49
N VAL A 297 -18.62 19.28 -6.96
CA VAL A 297 -18.29 17.88 -6.68
C VAL A 297 -18.06 17.62 -5.18
N GLY A 298 -18.23 16.36 -4.78
CA GLY A 298 -17.97 15.94 -3.41
C GLY A 298 -17.63 14.45 -3.29
N LEU A 299 -17.25 14.07 -2.08
CA LEU A 299 -16.85 12.75 -1.66
C LEU A 299 -17.55 12.41 -0.35
N VAL A 300 -18.12 11.22 -0.26
CA VAL A 300 -18.43 10.57 1.02
C VAL A 300 -17.44 9.44 1.22
N LYS A 301 -16.63 9.52 2.28
CA LYS A 301 -15.77 8.40 2.67
C LYS A 301 -16.48 7.48 3.67
N VAL A 302 -16.52 6.19 3.38
CA VAL A 302 -17.18 5.18 4.21
C VAL A 302 -16.17 4.64 5.21
N ARG A 303 -16.40 4.87 6.52
CA ARG A 303 -15.59 4.30 7.59
C ARG A 303 -16.22 3.00 8.06
N LEU A 304 -17.45 3.07 8.58
CA LEU A 304 -18.19 1.89 9.01
C LEU A 304 -19.01 1.33 7.84
N TYR A 305 -18.48 0.31 7.17
CA TYR A 305 -19.17 -0.38 6.09
C TYR A 305 -20.22 -1.39 6.58
N ARG A 306 -19.97 -2.04 7.73
CA ARG A 306 -20.94 -2.91 8.40
C ARG A 306 -20.97 -2.66 9.91
N PRO A 307 -22.16 -2.57 10.53
CA PRO A 307 -23.49 -2.45 9.93
C PRO A 307 -23.62 -1.20 9.05
N PHE A 308 -24.29 -1.32 7.91
CA PHE A 308 -24.42 -0.22 6.96
C PHE A 308 -25.60 0.68 7.36
N SER A 309 -25.31 1.85 7.91
CA SER A 309 -26.37 2.79 8.32
C SER A 309 -26.77 3.71 7.16
N ALA A 310 -27.88 3.37 6.50
CA ALA A 310 -28.44 4.19 5.42
C ALA A 310 -28.75 5.64 5.86
N GLU A 311 -29.24 5.82 7.09
CA GLU A 311 -29.50 7.12 7.68
C GLU A 311 -28.25 8.01 7.71
N HIS A 312 -27.14 7.48 8.23
CA HIS A 312 -25.89 8.24 8.35
C HIS A 312 -25.26 8.52 6.97
N LEU A 313 -25.34 7.58 6.02
CA LEU A 313 -24.93 7.82 4.64
C LEU A 313 -25.71 8.99 4.02
N LEU A 314 -27.04 8.98 4.15
CA LEU A 314 -27.90 9.99 3.54
C LEU A 314 -27.75 11.35 4.22
N ALA A 315 -27.48 11.38 5.52
CA ALA A 315 -27.13 12.60 6.25
C ALA A 315 -25.81 13.21 5.76
N ALA A 316 -24.84 12.39 5.36
CA ALA A 316 -23.58 12.84 4.77
C ALA A 316 -23.73 13.34 3.32
N LEU A 317 -24.78 12.95 2.59
CA LEU A 317 -24.99 13.37 1.21
C LEU A 317 -25.65 14.76 1.11
N PRO A 318 -25.07 15.73 0.39
CA PRO A 318 -25.70 17.02 0.15
C PRO A 318 -27.10 16.89 -0.48
N ALA A 319 -28.04 17.71 -0.03
CA ALA A 319 -29.41 17.73 -0.57
C ALA A 319 -29.46 18.07 -2.08
N THR A 320 -28.42 18.76 -2.57
CA THR A 320 -28.22 19.13 -3.97
C THR A 320 -27.75 17.97 -4.85
N ALA A 321 -27.23 16.88 -4.28
CA ALA A 321 -26.72 15.75 -5.05
C ALA A 321 -27.78 15.21 -6.03
N ARG A 322 -27.37 15.01 -7.29
CA ARG A 322 -28.19 14.50 -8.40
C ARG A 322 -27.66 13.18 -8.92
N THR A 323 -26.34 13.01 -8.91
CA THR A 323 -25.68 11.75 -9.27
C THR A 323 -24.70 11.34 -8.19
N VAL A 324 -24.81 10.09 -7.74
CA VAL A 324 -23.91 9.46 -6.77
C VAL A 324 -23.19 8.31 -7.48
N CYS A 325 -21.87 8.25 -7.35
CA CYS A 325 -21.07 7.16 -7.91
C CYS A 325 -20.42 6.36 -6.77
N ALA A 326 -20.79 5.10 -6.63
CA ALA A 326 -20.09 4.20 -5.72
C ALA A 326 -18.89 3.55 -6.43
N LEU A 327 -17.70 3.65 -5.82
CA LEU A 327 -16.48 3.04 -6.33
C LEU A 327 -16.09 1.84 -5.47
N ASP A 328 -16.11 0.66 -6.09
CA ASP A 328 -15.77 -0.61 -5.48
C ASP A 328 -14.37 -1.06 -5.90
N ARG A 329 -13.54 -1.42 -4.90
CA ARG A 329 -12.22 -2.03 -5.12
C ARG A 329 -12.32 -3.55 -5.17
N THR A 330 -13.35 -4.08 -5.82
CA THR A 330 -13.59 -5.53 -5.94
C THR A 330 -14.27 -5.85 -7.26
N LYS A 331 -14.42 -7.15 -7.57
CA LYS A 331 -15.23 -7.63 -8.69
C LYS A 331 -16.01 -8.86 -8.24
N GLU A 332 -17.33 -8.81 -8.41
CA GLU A 332 -18.21 -9.99 -8.24
C GLU A 332 -18.74 -10.42 -9.62
N PRO A 333 -18.11 -11.39 -10.29
CA PRO A 333 -18.53 -11.83 -11.63
C PRO A 333 -19.99 -12.30 -11.64
N GLY A 334 -20.78 -11.80 -12.58
CA GLY A 334 -22.20 -12.15 -12.73
C GLY A 334 -23.17 -11.41 -11.80
N SER A 335 -22.66 -10.60 -10.87
CA SER A 335 -23.51 -9.75 -10.01
C SER A 335 -24.17 -8.60 -10.79
N LEU A 336 -25.30 -8.12 -10.27
CA LEU A 336 -25.97 -6.90 -10.76
C LEU A 336 -25.07 -5.66 -10.59
N GLY A 337 -24.22 -5.67 -9.56
CA GLY A 337 -23.20 -4.67 -9.30
C GLY A 337 -22.39 -5.05 -8.06
N GLU A 338 -21.32 -4.32 -7.82
CA GLU A 338 -20.42 -4.57 -6.70
C GLU A 338 -21.04 -4.16 -5.34
N PRO A 339 -20.53 -4.68 -4.21
CA PRO A 339 -21.22 -4.60 -2.91
C PRO A 339 -21.52 -3.18 -2.42
N LEU A 340 -20.55 -2.26 -2.44
CA LEU A 340 -20.79 -0.89 -1.99
C LEU A 340 -21.80 -0.18 -2.90
N PHE A 341 -21.69 -0.37 -4.22
CA PHE A 341 -22.69 0.12 -5.16
C PHE A 341 -24.10 -0.39 -4.84
N LEU A 342 -24.27 -1.68 -4.55
CA LEU A 342 -25.58 -2.24 -4.22
C LEU A 342 -26.16 -1.66 -2.92
N ASP A 343 -25.33 -1.49 -1.88
CA ASP A 343 -25.76 -0.89 -0.61
C ASP A 343 -26.15 0.59 -0.77
N VAL A 344 -25.34 1.37 -1.49
CA VAL A 344 -25.63 2.78 -1.79
C VAL A 344 -26.89 2.90 -2.66
N GLN A 345 -27.03 2.05 -3.68
CA GLN A 345 -28.21 2.01 -4.53
C GLN A 345 -29.47 1.70 -3.72
N ALA A 346 -29.42 0.75 -2.78
CA ALA A 346 -30.54 0.40 -1.92
C ALA A 346 -30.91 1.56 -0.98
N ALA A 347 -29.93 2.16 -0.30
CA ALA A 347 -30.15 3.28 0.61
C ALA A 347 -30.73 4.52 -0.12
N VAL A 348 -30.16 4.88 -1.27
CA VAL A 348 -30.60 6.02 -2.07
C VAL A 348 -31.97 5.76 -2.70
N ALA A 349 -32.25 4.57 -3.22
CA ALA A 349 -33.56 4.25 -3.80
C ALA A 349 -34.69 4.35 -2.77
N ALA A 350 -34.43 3.97 -1.51
CA ALA A 350 -35.43 4.01 -0.46
C ALA A 350 -35.82 5.44 -0.04
N MET A 351 -34.87 6.38 -0.03
CA MET A 351 -35.07 7.70 0.60
C MET A 351 -34.86 8.89 -0.34
N ARG A 352 -34.18 8.72 -1.48
CA ARG A 352 -33.90 9.74 -2.50
C ARG A 352 -34.02 9.16 -3.93
N PRO A 353 -35.18 8.62 -4.34
CA PRO A 353 -35.33 7.88 -5.61
C PRO A 353 -35.04 8.68 -6.89
N ASN A 354 -35.03 10.02 -6.81
CA ASN A 354 -34.69 10.90 -7.93
C ASN A 354 -33.18 11.11 -8.13
N VAL A 355 -32.35 10.61 -7.21
CA VAL A 355 -30.88 10.66 -7.33
C VAL A 355 -30.42 9.45 -8.12
N ARG A 356 -29.69 9.70 -9.21
CA ARG A 356 -29.09 8.65 -10.01
C ARG A 356 -27.92 8.03 -9.25
N VAL A 357 -27.86 6.71 -9.19
CA VAL A 357 -26.69 5.98 -8.66
C VAL A 357 -26.00 5.23 -9.80
N ILE A 358 -24.68 5.33 -9.88
CA ILE A 358 -23.84 4.58 -10.81
C ILE A 358 -22.73 3.85 -10.04
N GLY A 359 -22.18 2.79 -10.63
CA GLY A 359 -21.16 1.95 -10.01
C GLY A 359 -19.90 1.82 -10.87
N GLY A 360 -18.73 1.95 -10.24
CA GLY A 360 -17.43 1.82 -10.90
C GLY A 360 -16.51 0.87 -10.17
N ARG A 361 -15.67 0.16 -10.92
CA ARG A 361 -14.56 -0.62 -10.36
C ARG A 361 -13.23 0.05 -10.61
N TYR A 362 -12.34 -0.02 -9.62
CA TYR A 362 -11.00 0.52 -9.70
C TYR A 362 -10.02 -0.34 -8.89
N GLY A 363 -8.71 -0.13 -9.08
CA GLY A 363 -7.71 -0.48 -8.07
C GLY A 363 -7.54 -1.96 -7.73
N LEU A 364 -8.07 -2.89 -8.55
CA LEU A 364 -7.89 -4.33 -8.34
C LEU A 364 -6.41 -4.68 -8.34
N SER A 365 -5.98 -5.52 -7.40
CA SER A 365 -4.58 -5.94 -7.26
C SER A 365 -3.59 -4.76 -7.25
N SER A 366 -3.91 -3.70 -6.50
CA SER A 366 -3.12 -2.46 -6.44
C SER A 366 -2.85 -1.80 -7.79
N LYS A 367 -3.73 -2.00 -8.79
CA LYS A 367 -3.77 -1.13 -9.97
C LYS A 367 -3.82 0.33 -9.48
N GLU A 368 -3.02 1.19 -10.08
CA GLU A 368 -2.96 2.59 -9.68
C GLU A 368 -4.33 3.26 -9.77
N PHE A 369 -4.63 4.10 -8.78
CA PHE A 369 -5.79 4.97 -8.76
C PHE A 369 -5.34 6.41 -8.52
N THR A 370 -5.21 7.15 -9.62
CA THR A 370 -4.66 8.50 -9.63
C THR A 370 -5.77 9.56 -9.62
N PRO A 371 -5.45 10.83 -9.33
CA PRO A 371 -6.42 11.91 -9.46
C PRO A 371 -7.02 12.04 -10.86
N ALA A 372 -6.23 11.77 -11.92
CA ALA A 372 -6.72 11.73 -13.30
C ALA A 372 -7.88 10.73 -13.48
N GLN A 373 -7.75 9.56 -12.85
CA GLN A 373 -8.77 8.51 -12.89
C GLN A 373 -10.00 8.90 -12.07
N ALA A 374 -9.83 9.51 -10.89
CA ALA A 374 -10.95 10.05 -10.12
C ALA A 374 -11.67 11.17 -10.88
N LYS A 375 -10.94 12.04 -11.60
CA LYS A 375 -11.52 13.04 -12.49
C LYS A 375 -12.31 12.40 -13.62
N ALA A 376 -11.81 11.33 -14.24
CA ALA A 376 -12.55 10.59 -15.28
C ALA A 376 -13.92 10.09 -14.78
N VAL A 377 -14.01 9.72 -13.50
CA VAL A 377 -15.30 9.36 -12.87
C VAL A 377 -16.23 10.57 -12.79
N PHE A 378 -15.76 11.72 -12.32
CA PHE A 378 -16.55 12.95 -12.28
C PHE A 378 -16.97 13.45 -13.67
N ASP A 379 -16.11 13.29 -14.68
CA ASP A 379 -16.41 13.59 -16.08
C ASP A 379 -17.50 12.67 -16.62
N ASN A 380 -17.43 11.36 -16.33
CA ASN A 380 -18.50 10.41 -16.66
C ASN A 380 -19.82 10.79 -15.99
N MET A 381 -19.81 11.22 -14.73
CA MET A 381 -21.02 11.66 -14.02
C MET A 381 -21.65 12.93 -14.62
N ALA A 382 -20.85 13.78 -15.26
CA ALA A 382 -21.31 15.00 -15.94
C ALA A 382 -21.77 14.74 -17.39
N ALA A 383 -21.47 13.58 -17.95
CA ALA A 383 -21.87 13.23 -19.30
C ALA A 383 -23.40 13.21 -19.44
N PRO A 384 -23.97 13.55 -20.63
CA PRO A 384 -25.40 13.44 -20.87
C PRO A 384 -25.94 12.01 -20.63
N GLU A 385 -25.15 11.01 -21.02
CA GLU A 385 -25.41 9.58 -20.84
C GLU A 385 -24.22 8.92 -20.11
N PRO A 386 -24.17 9.02 -18.77
CA PRO A 386 -23.10 8.39 -17.99
C PRO A 386 -23.11 6.88 -18.16
N LYS A 387 -21.93 6.25 -18.28
CA LYS A 387 -21.81 4.79 -18.10
C LYS A 387 -22.21 4.47 -16.66
N THR A 388 -23.24 3.63 -16.50
CA THR A 388 -23.79 3.25 -15.19
C THR A 388 -22.98 2.16 -14.51
N ARG A 389 -22.27 1.34 -15.30
CA ARG A 389 -21.28 0.36 -14.86
C ARG A 389 -20.01 0.57 -15.66
N PHE A 390 -18.88 0.76 -14.99
CA PHE A 390 -17.61 1.04 -15.66
C PHE A 390 -16.40 0.47 -14.92
N THR A 391 -15.23 0.54 -15.57
CA THR A 391 -13.90 0.35 -14.96
C THR A 391 -13.08 1.61 -15.17
N VAL A 392 -12.09 1.86 -14.31
CA VAL A 392 -11.11 2.95 -14.50
C VAL A 392 -9.70 2.46 -14.17
N GLY A 393 -8.71 2.93 -14.94
CA GLY A 393 -7.31 2.54 -14.80
C GLY A 393 -6.86 1.35 -15.66
N ILE A 394 -7.68 0.90 -16.62
CA ILE A 394 -7.33 -0.12 -17.62
C ILE A 394 -7.88 0.26 -18.99
N ASN A 395 -7.37 -0.37 -20.06
CA ASN A 395 -8.00 -0.32 -21.39
C ASN A 395 -8.83 -1.59 -21.62
N ASP A 396 -10.15 -1.46 -21.47
CA ASP A 396 -11.10 -2.54 -21.77
C ASP A 396 -11.68 -2.36 -23.17
N ASP A 397 -11.00 -2.94 -24.15
CA ASP A 397 -11.36 -2.99 -25.56
C ASP A 397 -12.25 -4.19 -25.93
N VAL A 398 -12.63 -5.01 -24.94
CA VAL A 398 -13.48 -6.19 -25.15
C VAL A 398 -14.93 -5.90 -24.74
N THR A 399 -15.14 -5.37 -23.54
CA THR A 399 -16.48 -5.03 -23.03
C THR A 399 -16.76 -3.53 -22.99
N HIS A 400 -15.77 -2.71 -23.34
CA HIS A 400 -15.89 -1.25 -23.45
C HIS A 400 -16.42 -0.58 -22.17
N LEU A 401 -16.11 -1.14 -21.01
CA LEU A 401 -16.49 -0.61 -19.70
C LEU A 401 -15.50 0.45 -19.21
N SER A 402 -14.28 0.47 -19.73
CA SER A 402 -13.26 1.42 -19.28
C SER A 402 -13.62 2.88 -19.60
N LEU A 403 -13.36 3.77 -18.63
CA LEU A 403 -13.45 5.22 -18.83
C LEU A 403 -12.16 5.77 -19.45
N PRO A 404 -12.25 6.71 -20.40
CA PRO A 404 -11.08 7.43 -20.87
C PRO A 404 -10.50 8.29 -19.74
N VAL A 405 -9.18 8.22 -19.53
CA VAL A 405 -8.49 8.98 -18.49
C VAL A 405 -7.90 10.25 -19.11
N PRO A 406 -8.25 11.46 -18.61
CA PRO A 406 -7.69 12.70 -19.13
C PRO A 406 -6.21 12.84 -18.74
N ALA A 407 -5.43 13.53 -19.58
CA ALA A 407 -4.10 14.00 -19.21
C ALA A 407 -4.24 15.16 -18.22
N TRP A 408 -4.37 14.83 -16.94
CA TRP A 408 -4.62 15.79 -15.86
C TRP A 408 -3.94 15.33 -14.57
N GLU A 409 -3.24 16.25 -13.91
CA GLU A 409 -2.66 16.03 -12.59
C GLU A 409 -2.90 17.30 -11.76
N PRO A 410 -3.53 17.21 -10.57
CA PRO A 410 -3.73 18.37 -9.72
C PRO A 410 -2.39 18.83 -9.15
N ALA A 411 -2.27 20.13 -8.89
CA ALA A 411 -1.16 20.63 -8.10
C ALA A 411 -1.22 19.99 -6.69
N PRO A 412 -0.08 19.61 -6.09
CA PRO A 412 -0.03 19.19 -4.71
C PRO A 412 -0.66 20.23 -3.79
N SER A 413 -1.30 19.77 -2.70
CA SER A 413 -1.98 20.66 -1.74
C SER A 413 -1.05 21.61 -0.99
N GLN A 414 0.25 21.33 -1.05
CA GLN A 414 1.34 22.08 -0.46
C GLN A 414 2.60 21.87 -1.32
N PRO A 415 3.64 22.70 -1.19
CA PRO A 415 4.94 22.40 -1.77
C PRO A 415 5.48 21.07 -1.22
N LEU A 416 5.86 20.16 -2.12
CA LEU A 416 6.44 18.87 -1.78
C LEU A 416 7.79 18.71 -2.46
N THR A 417 8.74 18.10 -1.76
CA THR A 417 9.91 17.49 -2.39
C THR A 417 9.58 16.03 -2.70
N GLN A 418 9.71 15.63 -3.96
CA GLN A 418 9.35 14.34 -4.50
C GLN A 418 10.58 13.62 -5.05
N ALA A 419 10.85 12.42 -4.57
CA ALA A 419 12.02 11.63 -4.94
C ALA A 419 11.64 10.21 -5.40
N VAL A 420 12.28 9.73 -6.47
CA VAL A 420 12.08 8.38 -7.01
C VAL A 420 13.42 7.65 -7.08
N PHE A 421 13.47 6.41 -6.62
CA PHE A 421 14.68 5.62 -6.55
C PHE A 421 14.48 4.28 -7.25
N TYR A 422 15.21 4.06 -8.34
CA TYR A 422 15.31 2.77 -9.03
C TYR A 422 16.43 1.95 -8.37
N GLY A 423 16.03 1.06 -7.47
CA GLY A 423 16.91 0.17 -6.71
C GLY A 423 16.90 -1.26 -7.24
N PHE A 424 17.81 -2.07 -6.72
CA PHE A 424 18.00 -3.47 -7.09
C PHE A 424 17.76 -4.39 -5.89
N GLY A 425 17.07 -5.50 -6.11
CA GLY A 425 16.79 -6.48 -5.06
C GLY A 425 18.07 -6.91 -4.34
N SER A 426 18.12 -6.63 -3.04
CA SER A 426 19.25 -6.87 -2.12
C SER A 426 20.40 -5.84 -2.16
N ASP A 427 20.23 -4.66 -2.77
CA ASP A 427 21.22 -3.56 -2.73
C ASP A 427 21.09 -2.62 -1.52
N GLY A 428 19.99 -2.76 -0.75
CA GLY A 428 19.71 -1.97 0.46
C GLY A 428 18.97 -0.65 0.22
N THR A 429 18.58 -0.32 -1.01
CA THR A 429 17.90 0.95 -1.38
C THR A 429 16.61 1.17 -0.59
N VAL A 430 15.71 0.20 -0.59
CA VAL A 430 14.39 0.31 0.08
C VAL A 430 14.57 0.53 1.59
N SER A 431 15.41 -0.27 2.24
CA SER A 431 15.68 -0.13 3.68
C SER A 431 16.29 1.23 4.00
N ALA A 432 17.19 1.71 3.15
CA ALA A 432 17.82 3.00 3.32
C ALA A 432 16.82 4.16 3.14
N ASN A 433 15.88 4.06 2.20
CA ASN A 433 14.81 5.04 2.01
C ASN A 433 13.87 5.10 3.22
N LYS A 434 13.52 3.95 3.81
CA LYS A 434 12.75 3.91 5.07
C LYS A 434 13.49 4.56 6.23
N VAL A 435 14.81 4.37 6.33
CA VAL A 435 15.65 5.05 7.32
C VAL A 435 15.68 6.55 7.07
N ALA A 436 15.86 6.99 5.82
CA ALA A 436 15.85 8.40 5.45
C ALA A 436 14.51 9.07 5.76
N ALA A 437 13.38 8.40 5.48
CA ALA A 437 12.05 8.88 5.86
C ALA A 437 11.96 9.14 7.37
N ARG A 438 12.44 8.19 8.19
CA ARG A 438 12.44 8.33 9.66
C ARG A 438 13.36 9.45 10.14
N ILE A 439 14.59 9.54 9.61
CA ILE A 439 15.54 10.61 9.94
C ILE A 439 14.94 11.98 9.62
N VAL A 440 14.39 12.17 8.42
CA VAL A 440 13.79 13.44 7.99
C VAL A 440 12.55 13.79 8.82
N SER A 441 11.72 12.80 9.16
CA SER A 441 10.57 13.00 10.04
C SER A 441 11.00 13.44 11.44
N ASP A 442 11.95 12.73 12.04
CA ASP A 442 12.29 12.87 13.47
C ASP A 442 13.21 14.08 13.73
N ALA A 443 14.17 14.36 12.84
CA ALA A 443 15.14 15.44 13.02
C ALA A 443 14.70 16.75 12.35
N ALA A 444 14.23 16.69 11.10
CA ALA A 444 13.84 17.90 10.34
C ALA A 444 12.37 18.30 10.55
N GLY A 445 11.58 17.50 11.27
CA GLY A 445 10.17 17.79 11.59
C GLY A 445 9.24 17.80 10.38
N LYS A 446 9.70 17.29 9.22
CA LYS A 446 8.92 17.20 7.99
C LYS A 446 7.92 16.05 8.06
N PHE A 447 6.81 16.18 7.35
CA PHE A 447 5.94 15.05 7.10
C PHE A 447 6.47 14.26 5.91
N VAL A 448 6.63 12.95 6.11
CA VAL A 448 7.13 12.04 5.08
C VAL A 448 6.04 11.10 4.62
N GLN A 449 6.11 10.71 3.36
CA GLN A 449 5.40 9.57 2.79
C GLN A 449 6.40 8.75 1.98
N GLU A 450 6.53 7.46 2.26
CA GLU A 450 7.36 6.53 1.48
C GLU A 450 6.54 5.32 1.07
N TYR A 451 6.59 4.98 -0.21
CA TYR A 451 6.00 3.77 -0.77
C TYR A 451 7.03 3.08 -1.66
N SER A 452 7.18 1.78 -1.51
CA SER A 452 8.08 0.98 -2.34
C SER A 452 7.31 -0.06 -3.14
N TRP A 453 7.52 -0.03 -4.45
CA TRP A 453 7.10 -1.06 -5.39
C TRP A 453 8.20 -2.11 -5.54
N PHE A 454 7.80 -3.39 -5.58
CA PHE A 454 8.70 -4.53 -5.69
C PHE A 454 8.33 -5.41 -6.89
N ASP A 455 9.35 -5.89 -7.60
CA ASP A 455 9.22 -6.98 -8.54
C ASP A 455 8.91 -8.31 -7.82
N SER A 456 8.20 -9.21 -8.50
CA SER A 456 7.95 -10.59 -8.10
C SER A 456 9.23 -11.43 -7.95
N LYS A 457 10.34 -11.00 -8.58
CA LYS A 457 11.62 -11.71 -8.57
C LYS A 457 12.33 -11.55 -7.22
N ARG A 458 12.41 -12.64 -6.45
CA ARG A 458 13.00 -12.67 -5.09
C ARG A 458 14.42 -12.11 -4.97
N SER A 459 15.26 -12.31 -5.98
CA SER A 459 16.65 -11.82 -6.00
C SER A 459 16.93 -11.05 -7.28
N GLY A 460 17.58 -9.89 -7.16
CA GLY A 460 17.93 -9.02 -8.29
C GLY A 460 16.74 -8.53 -9.12
N GLY A 461 15.55 -8.48 -8.51
CA GLY A 461 14.38 -7.81 -9.09
C GLY A 461 14.54 -6.29 -9.05
N LEU A 462 13.75 -5.57 -9.83
CA LEU A 462 13.67 -4.12 -9.72
C LEU A 462 12.90 -3.73 -8.46
N THR A 463 13.36 -2.68 -7.78
CA THR A 463 12.56 -1.97 -6.77
C THR A 463 12.44 -0.51 -7.18
N ILE A 464 11.27 0.09 -6.94
CA ILE A 464 11.07 1.53 -7.15
C ILE A 464 10.49 2.12 -5.88
N SER A 465 11.26 2.95 -5.20
CA SER A 465 10.77 3.70 -4.03
C SER A 465 10.34 5.10 -4.44
N TYR A 466 9.25 5.56 -3.83
CA TYR A 466 8.63 6.85 -4.03
C TYR A 466 8.59 7.55 -2.68
N MET A 467 9.18 8.74 -2.60
CA MET A 467 9.22 9.52 -1.36
C MET A 467 8.69 10.92 -1.59
N ARG A 468 7.86 11.39 -0.66
CA ARG A 468 7.39 12.77 -0.60
C ARG A 468 7.71 13.36 0.77
N PHE A 469 8.11 14.62 0.77
CA PHE A 469 8.42 15.39 1.97
C PHE A 469 7.68 16.72 1.92
N GLY A 470 6.94 17.04 2.99
CA GLY A 470 6.15 18.27 3.12
C GLY A 470 6.27 18.91 4.50
N ASP A 471 5.76 20.13 4.62
CA ASP A 471 5.66 20.86 5.90
C ASP A 471 4.35 20.58 6.64
N ALA A 472 3.38 19.97 5.96
CA ALA A 472 2.10 19.49 6.49
C ALA A 472 1.88 18.01 6.08
N PRO A 473 0.89 17.30 6.66
CA PRO A 473 0.58 15.93 6.29
C PRO A 473 0.46 15.69 4.77
N VAL A 474 1.03 14.59 4.30
CA VAL A 474 1.11 14.20 2.88
C VAL A 474 0.05 13.15 2.61
N HIS A 475 -0.87 13.41 1.66
CA HIS A 475 -2.09 12.65 1.40
C HIS A 475 -2.21 12.17 -0.04
N GLU A 476 -1.09 11.71 -0.62
CA GLU A 476 -1.02 11.35 -2.04
C GLU A 476 -0.77 9.84 -2.25
N PRO A 477 -1.73 8.92 -1.97
CA PRO A 477 -1.50 7.48 -2.09
C PRO A 477 -1.55 6.97 -3.55
N TRP A 478 -0.81 7.62 -4.44
CA TRP A 478 -0.54 7.22 -5.82
C TRP A 478 0.95 7.44 -6.14
N LEU A 479 1.46 6.84 -7.21
CA LEU A 479 2.88 6.91 -7.57
C LEU A 479 3.27 8.31 -8.07
N ILE A 480 4.54 8.69 -7.87
CA ILE A 480 5.08 9.97 -8.34
C ILE A 480 5.32 9.91 -9.86
N THR A 481 4.75 10.86 -10.58
CA THR A 481 4.89 11.06 -12.04
C THR A 481 5.72 12.30 -12.39
N SER A 482 5.99 13.18 -11.44
CA SER A 482 6.78 14.40 -11.63
C SER A 482 7.70 14.67 -10.42
N ALA A 483 8.80 13.92 -10.33
CA ALA A 483 9.78 13.96 -9.25
C ALA A 483 10.79 15.10 -9.41
N ASP A 484 11.20 15.69 -8.29
CA ASP A 484 12.28 16.68 -8.22
C ASP A 484 13.67 16.01 -8.26
N TYR A 485 13.74 14.79 -7.76
CA TYR A 485 14.94 13.97 -7.69
C TYR A 485 14.65 12.55 -8.18
N LEU A 486 15.48 12.03 -9.09
CA LEU A 486 15.44 10.65 -9.52
C LEU A 486 16.83 10.03 -9.43
N ALA A 487 16.93 8.88 -8.76
CA ALA A 487 18.18 8.12 -8.68
C ALA A 487 18.04 6.74 -9.33
N CYS A 488 19.02 6.38 -10.14
CA CYS A 488 19.20 5.04 -10.68
C CYS A 488 20.40 4.39 -10.01
N HIS A 489 20.17 3.41 -9.15
CA HIS A 489 21.21 2.81 -8.31
C HIS A 489 21.96 1.67 -9.01
N LYS A 490 21.55 1.25 -10.22
CA LYS A 490 22.24 0.26 -11.03
C LYS A 490 22.21 0.60 -12.52
N ASP A 491 23.39 0.63 -13.13
CA ASP A 491 23.62 0.84 -14.56
C ASP A 491 22.88 -0.17 -15.47
N ILE A 492 22.57 -1.38 -14.98
CA ILE A 492 21.80 -2.38 -15.75
C ILE A 492 20.42 -1.87 -16.20
N TYR A 493 19.81 -0.94 -15.46
CA TYR A 493 18.51 -0.36 -15.83
C TYR A 493 18.62 0.58 -17.02
N VAL A 494 19.76 1.26 -17.17
CA VAL A 494 20.08 2.03 -18.38
C VAL A 494 20.21 1.07 -19.57
N LYS A 495 20.93 -0.04 -19.39
CA LYS A 495 21.15 -1.04 -20.45
C LYS A 495 19.86 -1.75 -20.87
N ARG A 496 18.92 -1.95 -19.93
CA ARG A 496 17.59 -2.49 -20.20
C ARG A 496 16.65 -1.50 -20.89
N GLY A 497 17.01 -0.22 -20.95
CA GLY A 497 16.21 0.80 -21.63
C GLY A 497 14.94 1.18 -20.86
N TYR A 498 14.92 1.05 -19.54
CA TYR A 498 13.78 1.50 -18.74
C TYR A 498 13.60 3.02 -18.87
N ASP A 499 12.36 3.44 -19.12
CA ASP A 499 11.97 4.84 -19.26
C ASP A 499 11.84 5.53 -17.89
N MET A 500 12.98 5.68 -17.20
CA MET A 500 13.03 6.24 -15.85
C MET A 500 12.67 7.74 -15.85
N LEU A 501 13.15 8.49 -16.84
CA LEU A 501 13.05 9.96 -16.86
C LEU A 501 11.66 10.50 -17.19
N ASP A 502 10.72 9.63 -17.58
CA ASP A 502 9.31 10.02 -17.71
C ASP A 502 8.75 10.54 -16.39
N ARG A 503 9.28 10.05 -15.26
CA ARG A 503 8.92 10.48 -13.90
C ARG A 503 9.71 11.69 -13.41
N LEU A 504 10.68 12.20 -14.15
CA LEU A 504 11.45 13.38 -13.75
C LEU A 504 10.73 14.64 -14.24
N ARG A 505 10.60 15.64 -13.37
CA ARG A 505 10.12 16.97 -13.78
C ARG A 505 11.15 17.67 -14.67
N ASP A 506 10.72 18.67 -15.42
CA ASP A 506 11.64 19.55 -16.14
C ASP A 506 12.54 20.32 -15.15
N GLY A 507 13.85 20.32 -15.37
CA GLY A 507 14.86 20.86 -14.46
C GLY A 507 15.10 20.00 -13.20
N GLY A 508 14.57 18.79 -13.13
CA GLY A 508 14.79 17.86 -12.01
C GLY A 508 16.22 17.32 -11.93
N THR A 509 16.63 16.84 -10.76
CA THR A 509 17.94 16.23 -10.55
C THR A 509 17.91 14.74 -10.91
N PHE A 510 18.81 14.30 -11.79
CA PHE A 510 19.01 12.89 -12.11
C PHE A 510 20.37 12.41 -11.60
N VAL A 511 20.38 11.34 -10.82
CA VAL A 511 21.60 10.69 -10.32
C VAL A 511 21.70 9.28 -10.89
N LEU A 512 22.84 8.96 -11.51
CA LEU A 512 23.13 7.62 -11.98
C LEU A 512 24.33 7.03 -11.21
N ASN A 513 24.14 5.87 -10.60
CA ASN A 513 25.24 5.04 -10.12
C ASN A 513 25.81 4.23 -11.28
N ALA A 514 26.98 4.63 -11.77
CA ALA A 514 27.66 4.00 -12.90
C ALA A 514 29.17 4.29 -12.89
N PRO A 515 29.98 3.43 -13.54
CA PRO A 515 31.43 3.65 -13.66
C PRO A 515 31.81 4.76 -14.66
N TRP A 516 30.86 5.26 -15.46
CA TRP A 516 31.10 6.24 -16.52
C TRP A 516 31.03 7.67 -15.96
N THR A 517 32.16 8.21 -15.52
CA THR A 517 32.20 9.47 -14.77
C THR A 517 32.49 10.70 -15.65
N SER A 518 32.79 10.50 -16.93
CA SER A 518 33.00 11.58 -17.90
C SER A 518 31.91 11.64 -18.97
N VAL A 519 31.67 12.84 -19.51
CA VAL A 519 30.72 13.04 -20.63
C VAL A 519 31.05 12.14 -21.82
N HIS A 520 32.34 11.93 -22.12
CA HIS A 520 32.78 11.10 -23.23
C HIS A 520 32.42 9.62 -23.01
N GLU A 521 32.65 9.08 -21.81
CA GLU A 521 32.25 7.71 -21.47
C GLU A 521 30.73 7.55 -21.50
N LEU A 522 30.00 8.53 -20.99
CA LEU A 522 28.53 8.55 -20.99
C LEU A 522 27.97 8.63 -22.42
N ASP A 523 28.61 9.38 -23.32
CA ASP A 523 28.17 9.47 -24.71
C ASP A 523 28.26 8.12 -25.43
N ALA A 524 29.26 7.29 -25.07
CA ALA A 524 29.44 5.95 -25.58
C ALA A 524 28.55 4.89 -24.89
N ALA A 525 28.22 5.09 -23.61
CA ALA A 525 27.51 4.11 -22.80
C ALA A 525 25.99 4.29 -22.75
N LEU A 526 25.50 5.54 -22.79
CA LEU A 526 24.08 5.83 -22.62
C LEU A 526 23.31 5.69 -23.96
N PRO A 527 22.18 4.95 -23.98
CA PRO A 527 21.32 4.87 -25.14
C PRO A 527 20.88 6.26 -25.62
N ALA A 528 20.77 6.44 -26.94
CA ALA A 528 20.36 7.71 -27.53
C ALA A 528 19.00 8.21 -27.00
N LYS A 529 18.03 7.29 -26.77
CA LYS A 529 16.75 7.61 -26.12
C LYS A 529 16.93 8.27 -24.75
N LEU A 530 17.80 7.72 -23.91
CA LEU A 530 18.06 8.27 -22.57
C LEU A 530 18.79 9.62 -22.65
N ARG A 531 19.78 9.77 -23.55
CA ARG A 531 20.46 11.05 -23.80
C ARG A 531 19.47 12.14 -24.21
N ARG A 532 18.54 11.84 -25.14
CA ARG A 532 17.47 12.75 -25.53
C ARG A 532 16.55 13.11 -24.36
N ALA A 533 16.17 12.13 -23.53
CA ALA A 533 15.32 12.36 -22.37
C ALA A 533 15.99 13.25 -21.31
N ILE A 534 17.28 13.04 -21.02
CA ILE A 534 18.09 13.89 -20.13
C ILE A 534 18.05 15.34 -20.61
N ALA A 535 18.34 15.56 -21.90
CA ALA A 535 18.39 16.89 -22.48
C ALA A 535 17.00 17.55 -22.56
N ALA A 536 15.96 16.81 -22.97
CA ALA A 536 14.59 17.32 -23.09
C ALA A 536 13.98 17.72 -21.75
N LYS A 537 14.38 17.07 -20.65
CA LYS A 537 13.98 17.42 -19.28
C LYS A 537 14.87 18.48 -18.65
N HIS A 538 15.87 19.00 -19.36
CA HIS A 538 16.90 19.91 -18.82
C HIS A 538 17.47 19.41 -17.49
N ALA A 539 17.67 18.10 -17.37
CA ALA A 539 17.95 17.46 -16.09
C ALA A 539 19.29 17.96 -15.51
N ASP A 540 19.34 18.20 -14.21
CA ASP A 540 20.60 18.43 -13.50
C ASP A 540 21.25 17.06 -13.24
N PHE A 541 22.18 16.68 -14.12
CA PHE A 541 22.66 15.31 -14.21
C PHE A 541 23.95 15.09 -13.42
N TYR A 542 23.93 14.09 -12.54
CA TYR A 542 25.05 13.66 -11.71
C TYR A 542 25.34 12.18 -11.89
N VAL A 543 26.62 11.82 -11.77
CA VAL A 543 27.08 10.43 -11.76
C VAL A 543 27.99 10.19 -10.56
N ILE A 544 27.90 8.99 -9.99
CA ILE A 544 28.80 8.49 -8.96
C ILE A 544 29.12 7.02 -9.23
N ASP A 545 30.37 6.61 -9.04
CA ASP A 545 30.74 5.19 -9.05
C ASP A 545 30.68 4.65 -7.60
N ALA A 546 29.46 4.48 -7.10
CA ALA A 546 29.25 4.00 -5.74
C ALA A 546 29.69 2.54 -5.57
N ALA A 547 29.69 1.76 -6.65
CA ALA A 547 30.17 0.37 -6.63
C ALA A 547 31.68 0.31 -6.39
N LYS A 548 32.46 1.13 -7.10
CA LYS A 548 33.90 1.26 -6.86
C LYS A 548 34.18 1.78 -5.45
N LEU A 549 33.48 2.82 -5.01
CA LEU A 549 33.67 3.38 -3.67
C LEU A 549 33.39 2.32 -2.58
N ALA A 550 32.28 1.57 -2.70
CA ALA A 550 31.97 0.48 -1.78
C ALA A 550 33.04 -0.63 -1.80
N ALA A 551 33.59 -0.97 -2.98
CA ALA A 551 34.64 -1.97 -3.11
C ALA A 551 35.96 -1.51 -2.47
N ASP A 552 36.35 -0.26 -2.69
CA ASP A 552 37.57 0.33 -2.13
C ASP A 552 37.53 0.39 -0.59
N GLU A 553 36.34 0.56 0.01
CA GLU A 553 36.13 0.51 1.47
C GLU A 553 35.84 -0.91 2.01
N GLY A 554 35.76 -1.93 1.15
CA GLY A 554 35.51 -3.32 1.56
C GLY A 554 34.07 -3.61 2.01
N LEU A 555 33.08 -2.86 1.51
CA LEU A 555 31.64 -3.01 1.79
C LEU A 555 30.93 -4.00 0.84
N GLY A 556 31.64 -4.52 -0.16
CA GLY A 556 31.09 -5.43 -1.16
C GLY A 556 30.06 -4.72 -2.05
N PRO A 557 28.89 -5.34 -2.35
CA PRO A 557 27.90 -4.76 -3.26
C PRO A 557 27.02 -3.65 -2.63
N ARG A 558 27.29 -3.25 -1.38
CA ARG A 558 26.44 -2.33 -0.62
C ARG A 558 26.75 -0.88 -0.94
N ILE A 559 25.83 -0.24 -1.65
CA ILE A 559 25.93 1.16 -2.08
C ILE A 559 24.95 2.08 -1.32
N ASN A 560 24.11 1.50 -0.46
CA ASN A 560 22.96 2.14 0.14
C ASN A 560 23.30 3.42 0.92
N MET A 561 24.33 3.40 1.79
CA MET A 561 24.74 4.58 2.57
C MET A 561 25.38 5.67 1.69
N ILE A 562 26.12 5.28 0.66
CA ILE A 562 26.72 6.21 -0.32
C ILE A 562 25.60 6.94 -1.07
N MET A 563 24.64 6.19 -1.63
CA MET A 563 23.53 6.78 -2.39
C MET A 563 22.58 7.61 -1.52
N GLN A 564 22.38 7.24 -0.25
CA GLN A 564 21.66 8.08 0.70
C GLN A 564 22.35 9.41 0.98
N THR A 565 23.67 9.39 1.15
CA THR A 565 24.45 10.62 1.34
C THR A 565 24.30 11.56 0.15
N VAL A 566 24.33 11.01 -1.08
CA VAL A 566 24.09 11.77 -2.31
C VAL A 566 22.67 12.36 -2.35
N PHE A 567 21.66 11.60 -1.93
CA PHE A 567 20.28 12.08 -1.83
C PHE A 567 20.17 13.29 -0.90
N PHE A 568 20.71 13.21 0.33
CA PHE A 568 20.68 14.35 1.26
C PHE A 568 21.43 15.57 0.74
N ARG A 569 22.59 15.35 0.09
CA ARG A 569 23.41 16.42 -0.48
C ARG A 569 22.67 17.22 -1.54
N LEU A 570 21.97 16.52 -2.44
CA LEU A 570 21.36 17.13 -3.62
C LEU A 570 19.97 17.67 -3.36
N THR A 571 19.16 16.97 -2.56
CA THR A 571 17.77 17.37 -2.32
C THR A 571 17.63 18.44 -1.25
N ARG A 572 18.58 18.54 -0.32
CA ARG A 572 18.55 19.51 0.79
C ARG A 572 17.23 19.49 1.58
N VAL A 573 16.61 18.31 1.68
CA VAL A 573 15.38 18.09 2.47
C VAL A 573 15.58 18.36 3.96
N MET A 574 16.84 18.32 4.42
CA MET A 574 17.30 18.71 5.73
C MET A 574 18.74 19.24 5.64
N ASP A 575 19.29 19.71 6.76
CA ASP A 575 20.70 20.10 6.83
C ASP A 575 21.62 18.91 6.52
N PHE A 576 22.64 19.15 5.69
CA PHE A 576 23.48 18.07 5.17
C PHE A 576 24.42 17.50 6.24
N ASP A 577 25.00 18.35 7.08
CA ASP A 577 25.96 17.91 8.10
C ASP A 577 25.22 17.14 9.20
N GLU A 578 24.02 17.61 9.58
CA GLU A 578 23.12 16.88 10.47
C GLU A 578 22.69 15.54 9.89
N ALA A 579 22.31 15.48 8.61
CA ALA A 579 21.94 14.23 7.94
C ALA A 579 23.10 13.21 7.95
N VAL A 580 24.31 13.65 7.64
CA VAL A 580 25.52 12.80 7.68
C VAL A 580 25.75 12.27 9.09
N GLN A 581 25.62 13.10 10.12
CA GLN A 581 25.78 12.66 11.51
C GLN A 581 24.75 11.57 11.85
N LEU A 582 23.46 11.79 11.57
CA LEU A 582 22.39 10.84 11.88
C LEU A 582 22.51 9.53 11.10
N LEU A 583 22.99 9.57 9.85
CA LEU A 583 23.33 8.37 9.09
C LEU A 583 24.45 7.57 9.77
N LYS A 584 25.52 8.22 10.22
CA LYS A 584 26.63 7.55 10.92
C LYS A 584 26.20 6.94 12.25
N GLU A 585 25.31 7.59 12.98
CA GLU A 585 24.71 7.09 14.23
C GLU A 585 23.79 5.88 13.97
N ASN A 586 23.00 5.93 12.89
CA ASN A 586 22.18 4.80 12.45
C ASN A 586 23.03 3.58 12.09
N VAL A 587 24.09 3.77 11.30
CA VAL A 587 25.07 2.72 10.95
C VAL A 587 25.67 2.11 12.21
N ALA A 588 26.10 2.92 13.17
CA ALA A 588 26.67 2.45 14.43
C ALA A 588 25.68 1.60 15.23
N THR A 589 24.39 1.94 15.22
CA THR A 589 23.34 1.21 15.93
C THR A 589 22.98 -0.10 15.22
N VAL A 590 22.70 -0.04 13.91
CA VAL A 590 22.23 -1.19 13.12
C VAL A 590 23.32 -2.24 12.95
N TYR A 591 24.56 -1.81 12.75
CA TYR A 591 25.70 -2.70 12.51
C TYR A 591 26.58 -2.91 13.75
N ALA A 592 26.14 -2.49 14.95
CA ALA A 592 26.85 -2.75 16.20
C ALA A 592 27.25 -4.23 16.37
N SER A 593 26.33 -5.14 16.02
CA SER A 593 26.54 -6.59 16.11
C SER A 593 27.53 -7.15 15.08
N LYS A 594 27.93 -6.37 14.07
CA LYS A 594 28.87 -6.76 13.01
C LYS A 594 30.32 -6.37 13.31
N GLY A 595 30.57 -5.59 14.37
CA GLY A 595 31.90 -5.19 14.82
C GLY A 595 32.29 -3.77 14.40
N ALA A 596 33.20 -3.15 15.16
CA ALA A 596 33.60 -1.75 15.00
C ALA A 596 34.25 -1.45 13.64
N ASP A 597 35.00 -2.41 13.08
CA ASP A 597 35.67 -2.24 11.78
C ASP A 597 34.67 -2.08 10.62
N VAL A 598 33.54 -2.79 10.65
CA VAL A 598 32.48 -2.67 9.64
C VAL A 598 31.83 -1.29 9.76
N VAL A 599 31.50 -0.86 10.97
CA VAL A 599 30.93 0.47 11.24
C VAL A 599 31.87 1.58 10.75
N ALA A 600 33.16 1.50 11.03
CA ALA A 600 34.14 2.50 10.62
C ALA A 600 34.25 2.62 9.08
N ARG A 601 34.22 1.49 8.36
CA ARG A 601 34.25 1.46 6.88
C ARG A 601 33.01 2.07 6.27
N ASP A 602 31.82 1.74 6.79
CA ASP A 602 30.56 2.35 6.34
C ASP A 602 30.56 3.88 6.57
N GLN A 603 31.05 4.34 7.73
CA GLN A 603 31.18 5.77 8.03
C GLN A 603 32.19 6.48 7.10
N GLN A 604 33.30 5.82 6.74
CA GLN A 604 34.27 6.35 5.80
C GLN A 604 33.71 6.45 4.37
N ALA A 605 32.88 5.48 3.96
CA ALA A 605 32.19 5.54 2.67
C ALA A 605 31.20 6.72 2.60
N ILE A 606 30.49 7.03 3.70
CA ILE A 606 29.63 8.21 3.82
C ILE A 606 30.44 9.50 3.61
N ASP A 607 31.61 9.62 4.27
CA ASP A 607 32.45 10.81 4.16
C ASP A 607 32.94 11.07 2.74
N LYS A 608 33.30 10.00 2.01
CA LYS A 608 33.81 10.10 0.63
C LYS A 608 32.71 10.29 -0.42
N ALA A 609 31.45 9.98 -0.10
CA ALA A 609 30.36 9.95 -1.08
C ALA A 609 30.10 11.32 -1.72
N ALA A 610 30.15 12.40 -0.93
CA ALA A 610 29.87 13.75 -1.42
C ALA A 610 30.96 14.25 -2.39
N ASP A 611 32.23 13.91 -2.12
CA ASP A 611 33.37 14.32 -2.94
C ASP A 611 33.49 13.48 -4.22
N ALA A 612 32.95 12.26 -4.22
CA ALA A 612 32.94 11.35 -5.37
C ALA A 612 31.85 11.67 -6.41
N LEU A 613 30.94 12.60 -6.09
CA LEU A 613 29.81 12.97 -6.94
C LEU A 613 30.24 13.92 -8.06
N VAL A 614 30.02 13.53 -9.31
CA VAL A 614 30.41 14.32 -10.49
C VAL A 614 29.17 14.90 -11.18
N ARG A 615 29.14 16.22 -11.33
CA ARG A 615 28.12 16.90 -12.16
C ARG A 615 28.50 16.83 -13.63
N ILE A 616 27.58 16.41 -14.48
CA ILE A 616 27.81 16.19 -15.91
C ILE A 616 27.25 17.34 -16.73
N GLY A 617 28.15 18.12 -17.34
CA GLY A 617 27.79 19.10 -18.38
C GLY A 617 27.63 18.41 -19.73
N TYR A 618 26.46 17.86 -20.02
CA TYR A 618 26.20 17.16 -21.29
C TYR A 618 26.05 18.14 -22.48
N PRO A 619 26.45 17.73 -23.70
CA PRO A 619 26.41 18.59 -24.87
C PRO A 619 24.99 18.72 -25.42
N LYS A 620 24.68 19.87 -26.04
CA LYS A 620 23.40 20.09 -26.74
C LYS A 620 23.10 19.07 -27.84
N SER A 621 24.13 18.40 -28.38
CA SER A 621 23.94 17.33 -29.35
C SER A 621 23.10 16.16 -28.83
N TRP A 622 22.98 15.99 -27.51
CA TRP A 622 22.13 14.96 -26.91
C TRP A 622 20.64 15.14 -27.21
N GLU A 623 20.16 16.38 -27.43
CA GLU A 623 18.78 16.67 -27.86
C GLU A 623 18.42 15.99 -29.19
N HIS A 624 19.44 15.74 -30.02
CA HIS A 624 19.30 15.15 -31.36
C HIS A 624 20.11 13.86 -31.50
N ALA A 625 20.47 13.21 -30.38
CA ALA A 625 21.15 11.93 -30.41
C ALA A 625 20.33 10.96 -31.28
N ARG A 626 20.98 10.31 -32.25
CA ARG A 626 20.32 9.37 -33.15
C ARG A 626 20.37 7.99 -32.55
N ASP A 627 19.30 7.22 -32.73
CA ASP A 627 19.30 5.79 -32.39
C ASP A 627 20.28 5.09 -33.33
N ASP A 628 21.51 4.92 -32.85
CA ASP A 628 22.48 4.01 -33.40
C ASP A 628 21.98 2.60 -33.07
N GLY A 629 21.63 1.81 -34.09
CA GLY A 629 21.18 0.42 -33.94
C GLY A 629 22.23 -0.55 -33.36
N ALA A 630 23.19 -0.05 -32.60
CA ALA A 630 24.26 -0.75 -31.93
C ALA A 630 24.27 -0.38 -30.44
N VAL A 631 23.43 -1.06 -29.65
CA VAL A 631 23.81 -1.30 -28.25
C VAL A 631 25.06 -2.18 -28.30
N PRO A 632 26.15 -1.88 -27.56
CA PRO A 632 27.34 -2.74 -27.53
C PRO A 632 26.93 -4.21 -27.33
N SER A 633 27.40 -5.06 -28.25
CA SER A 633 26.96 -6.44 -28.50
C SER A 633 27.09 -7.40 -27.32
N ASP A 634 27.76 -7.00 -26.24
CA ASP A 634 28.17 -7.92 -25.18
C ASP A 634 27.03 -8.20 -24.19
N TYR A 635 25.95 -7.41 -24.24
CA TYR A 635 24.76 -7.53 -23.38
C TYR A 635 23.43 -7.45 -24.17
N ALA A 636 23.45 -7.65 -25.50
CA ALA A 636 22.28 -7.59 -26.39
C ALA A 636 21.28 -8.75 -26.21
N ALA A 637 20.88 -9.04 -24.97
CA ALA A 637 19.89 -10.04 -24.64
C ALA A 637 18.52 -9.45 -24.25
N GLY A 638 18.38 -8.12 -24.22
CA GLY A 638 17.13 -7.44 -23.81
C GLY A 638 16.63 -6.34 -24.74
N THR A 639 17.47 -5.74 -25.58
CA THR A 639 17.10 -4.58 -26.43
C THR A 639 16.96 -4.99 -27.89
N GLY A 640 15.78 -5.48 -28.30
CA GLY A 640 15.31 -5.49 -29.70
C GLY A 640 16.12 -6.21 -30.80
N THR A 641 17.33 -6.71 -30.53
CA THR A 641 18.21 -7.33 -31.54
C THR A 641 18.82 -8.65 -31.08
N ALA A 642 18.42 -9.16 -29.91
CA ALA A 642 18.69 -10.57 -29.57
C ALA A 642 18.08 -11.44 -30.68
N PRO A 643 18.78 -12.45 -31.23
CA PRO A 643 18.14 -13.37 -32.16
C PRO A 643 16.88 -13.89 -31.48
N ALA A 644 15.73 -13.69 -32.12
CA ALA A 644 14.43 -14.13 -31.61
C ALA A 644 14.61 -15.57 -31.13
N VAL A 645 14.57 -15.78 -29.81
CA VAL A 645 14.53 -17.13 -29.26
C VAL A 645 13.15 -17.64 -29.64
N ARG A 646 13.06 -18.21 -30.84
CA ARG A 646 11.87 -18.92 -31.30
C ARG A 646 11.77 -20.16 -30.45
N LEU A 647 10.89 -20.13 -29.46
CA LEU A 647 10.58 -21.29 -28.64
C LEU A 647 9.84 -22.39 -29.46
N GLY A 648 9.33 -22.03 -30.64
CA GLY A 648 9.25 -22.87 -31.84
C GLY A 648 8.41 -24.15 -31.75
N SER A 649 7.66 -24.36 -30.67
CA SER A 649 7.00 -25.64 -30.40
C SER A 649 5.49 -25.53 -30.13
N VAL A 650 4.96 -24.33 -29.83
CA VAL A 650 3.53 -24.11 -29.56
C VAL A 650 2.98 -22.93 -30.39
N PRO A 651 1.80 -23.06 -31.04
CA PRO A 651 1.16 -21.93 -31.73
C PRO A 651 0.89 -20.74 -30.78
N GLY A 652 1.22 -19.52 -31.21
CA GLY A 652 0.95 -18.28 -30.47
C GLY A 652 2.03 -17.85 -29.47
N GLU A 653 3.07 -18.66 -29.28
CA GLU A 653 4.16 -18.38 -28.33
C GLU A 653 4.97 -17.12 -28.70
N ASP A 654 5.35 -16.96 -29.97
CA ASP A 654 6.07 -15.76 -30.44
C ASP A 654 5.22 -14.49 -30.25
N ALA A 655 3.90 -14.58 -30.49
CA ALA A 655 2.98 -13.46 -30.29
C ALA A 655 2.80 -13.09 -28.82
N PHE A 656 2.79 -14.07 -27.91
CA PHE A 656 2.80 -13.82 -26.47
C PHE A 656 4.10 -13.14 -26.03
N ILE A 657 5.25 -13.61 -26.55
CA ILE A 657 6.54 -13.01 -26.21
C ILE A 657 6.57 -11.54 -26.64
N GLU A 658 6.20 -11.25 -27.88
CA GLU A 658 6.24 -9.89 -28.44
C GLU A 658 5.20 -8.96 -27.81
N ASN A 659 3.95 -9.40 -27.69
CA ASN A 659 2.83 -8.51 -27.34
C ASN A 659 2.48 -8.49 -25.85
N VAL A 660 3.00 -9.42 -25.03
CA VAL A 660 2.69 -9.50 -23.59
C VAL A 660 3.97 -9.51 -22.76
N PHE A 661 4.86 -10.49 -22.97
CA PHE A 661 6.05 -10.66 -22.14
C PHE A 661 7.03 -9.48 -22.26
N ARG A 662 7.32 -8.99 -23.47
CA ARG A 662 8.24 -7.87 -23.67
C ARG A 662 7.73 -6.57 -23.03
N PRO A 663 6.47 -6.14 -23.26
CA PRO A 663 5.91 -5.01 -22.52
C PRO A 663 5.98 -5.17 -21.00
N LEU A 664 5.75 -6.38 -20.46
CA LEU A 664 5.89 -6.63 -19.02
C LEU A 664 7.34 -6.47 -18.52
N ASP A 665 8.33 -7.03 -19.23
CA ASP A 665 9.75 -6.91 -18.86
C ASP A 665 10.28 -5.47 -19.03
N GLU A 666 9.63 -4.66 -19.88
CA GLU A 666 9.87 -3.23 -20.08
C GLU A 666 9.12 -2.32 -19.10
N LEU A 667 8.39 -2.88 -18.13
CA LEU A 667 7.56 -2.14 -17.15
C LEU A 667 6.36 -1.39 -17.76
N ARG A 668 5.88 -1.84 -18.92
CA ARG A 668 4.75 -1.30 -19.68
C ARG A 668 3.51 -2.17 -19.62
N GLY A 669 3.42 -3.04 -18.61
CA GLY A 669 2.30 -3.96 -18.41
C GLY A 669 0.94 -3.26 -18.23
N ASP A 670 0.93 -2.04 -17.70
CA ASP A 670 -0.30 -1.25 -17.53
C ASP A 670 -0.91 -0.78 -18.87
N GLU A 671 -0.14 -0.77 -19.95
CA GLU A 671 -0.60 -0.39 -21.29
C GLU A 671 -1.35 -1.52 -22.01
N LEU A 672 -1.18 -2.78 -21.54
CA LEU A 672 -1.80 -3.93 -22.18
C LEU A 672 -3.33 -3.89 -22.06
N PRO A 673 -4.07 -3.98 -23.18
CA PRO A 673 -5.53 -4.02 -23.14
C PRO A 673 -6.05 -5.37 -22.66
N VAL A 674 -7.33 -5.43 -22.30
CA VAL A 674 -8.00 -6.68 -21.88
C VAL A 674 -7.89 -7.76 -22.97
N SER A 675 -8.00 -7.40 -24.26
CA SER A 675 -7.90 -8.34 -25.37
C SER A 675 -6.53 -9.02 -25.52
N ALA A 676 -5.47 -8.48 -24.91
CA ALA A 676 -4.13 -9.05 -24.97
C ALA A 676 -3.95 -10.27 -24.03
N LEU A 677 -4.88 -10.49 -23.11
CA LEU A 677 -4.78 -11.49 -22.05
C LEU A 677 -5.81 -12.60 -22.21
N ALA A 678 -5.41 -13.84 -21.93
CA ALA A 678 -6.33 -14.97 -21.94
C ALA A 678 -7.36 -14.84 -20.80
N PRO A 679 -8.67 -15.02 -21.06
CA PRO A 679 -9.72 -14.81 -20.07
C PRO A 679 -9.66 -15.79 -18.88
N ASP A 680 -9.00 -16.93 -19.05
CA ASP A 680 -8.74 -17.95 -18.03
C ASP A 680 -7.34 -17.86 -17.40
N GLY A 681 -6.52 -16.89 -17.83
CA GLY A 681 -5.17 -16.67 -17.31
C GLY A 681 -4.09 -17.63 -17.81
N ILE A 682 -4.39 -18.47 -18.83
CA ILE A 682 -3.39 -19.40 -19.38
C ILE A 682 -2.28 -18.63 -20.11
N VAL A 683 -1.03 -18.98 -19.80
CA VAL A 683 0.18 -18.45 -20.46
C VAL A 683 1.02 -19.59 -21.07
N PRO A 684 1.74 -19.37 -22.19
CA PRO A 684 2.64 -20.37 -22.76
C PRO A 684 3.80 -20.74 -21.80
N PRO A 685 4.26 -22.00 -21.81
CA PRO A 685 5.46 -22.40 -21.07
C PRO A 685 6.73 -21.77 -21.69
N GLY A 686 7.89 -21.90 -21.02
CA GLY A 686 9.19 -21.62 -21.64
C GLY A 686 9.62 -20.15 -21.76
N SER A 687 8.75 -19.19 -21.44
CA SER A 687 9.02 -17.74 -21.56
C SER A 687 10.24 -17.26 -20.74
N ALA A 688 10.58 -17.93 -19.64
CA ALA A 688 11.78 -17.62 -18.85
C ALA A 688 13.09 -17.68 -19.67
N ALA A 689 13.14 -18.49 -20.73
CA ALA A 689 14.31 -18.57 -21.62
C ALA A 689 14.62 -17.23 -22.31
N CYS A 690 13.61 -16.36 -22.45
CA CYS A 690 13.67 -15.06 -23.12
C CYS A 690 14.06 -13.90 -22.19
N GLU A 691 14.06 -14.09 -20.86
CA GLU A 691 14.35 -13.01 -19.90
C GLU A 691 15.82 -12.57 -19.89
N LYS A 692 16.75 -13.54 -20.07
CA LYS A 692 18.21 -13.36 -20.06
C LYS A 692 18.70 -12.26 -19.10
N ARG A 693 18.37 -12.43 -17.81
CA ARG A 693 18.43 -11.33 -16.83
C ARG A 693 19.81 -10.74 -16.57
N CYS A 694 20.87 -11.55 -16.70
CA CYS A 694 22.27 -11.15 -16.49
C CYS A 694 22.53 -10.43 -15.14
N VAL A 695 21.93 -10.93 -14.06
CA VAL A 695 21.97 -10.32 -12.71
C VAL A 695 23.04 -10.93 -11.78
N ALA A 696 23.82 -11.90 -12.26
CA ALA A 696 24.87 -12.53 -11.45
C ALA A 696 26.11 -11.62 -11.38
N TYR A 697 26.67 -11.47 -10.17
CA TYR A 697 27.92 -10.72 -9.97
C TYR A 697 29.14 -11.48 -10.53
N GLU A 698 29.13 -12.81 -10.42
CA GLU A 698 30.17 -13.71 -10.90
C GLU A 698 29.53 -14.88 -11.64
N ILE A 699 30.21 -15.39 -12.66
CA ILE A 699 29.78 -16.58 -13.43
C ILE A 699 30.88 -17.64 -13.38
N PRO A 700 30.53 -18.93 -13.28
CA PRO A 700 31.52 -20.01 -13.29
C PRO A 700 32.22 -20.08 -14.65
N ALA A 701 33.55 -20.05 -14.65
CA ALA A 701 34.36 -20.30 -15.84
C ALA A 701 34.74 -21.80 -15.91
N TRP A 702 34.39 -22.45 -17.01
CA TRP A 702 34.70 -23.87 -17.20
C TRP A 702 36.18 -24.07 -17.54
N ASP A 703 36.85 -24.93 -16.77
CA ASP A 703 38.22 -25.39 -17.04
C ASP A 703 38.18 -26.81 -17.60
N ALA A 704 38.27 -26.91 -18.94
CA ALA A 704 38.22 -28.18 -19.65
C ALA A 704 39.33 -29.16 -19.21
N THR A 705 40.45 -28.66 -18.68
CA THR A 705 41.58 -29.51 -18.25
C THR A 705 41.33 -30.23 -16.93
N LYS A 706 40.35 -29.75 -16.14
CA LYS A 706 39.98 -30.30 -14.82
C LYS A 706 38.63 -31.00 -14.82
N CYS A 707 37.93 -31.01 -15.96
CA CYS A 707 36.63 -31.66 -16.10
C CYS A 707 36.81 -33.19 -16.15
N VAL A 708 36.25 -33.90 -15.16
CA VAL A 708 36.31 -35.37 -15.03
C VAL A 708 35.12 -36.08 -15.66
#